data_AF-A0A821SNB4-F1
#
_entry.id   AF-A0A821SNB4-F1
#
_cell.length_a   1.000
_cell.length_b   1.000
_cell.length_c   1.000
_cell.angle_alpha   90.00
_cell.angle_beta   90.00
_cell.angle_gamma   90.00
#
_symmetry.space_group_name_H-M   'P 1'
#
loop_
_entity.id
_entity.type
_entity.pdbx_description
1 polymer ?
#
loop_
_entity_poly.entity_id
_entity_poly.type
_entity_poly.pdbx_seq_one_letter_code
_entity_poly.pdbx_strand_id
1 'polypeptide(L)'
;MRIANRRNSRKITDENTADSTGATKIENSLTSAEKKFLAKENEFECRPNQYGNRWRRIVEMIKSKNSRDDSSDEEQDASVNESSDTKPKTIFGVTSVVDDTYRFFLGKDYSNYYQKDFESIEKFDEDYIDRKLVPRMPWHDEILVVSGEAARDCARHFIQRWNIHKADKHRFNESYPYLLPKTCDDDEIFDTSFLRSILPDDRPPIRVDAQCVRSASFWSCGICTVERSVENAYIHMIENAQHFIYIENQFFVTIPEDAAIKNHIGDALYRRIIRAHSNKERFRIYILLPLLPGFANAKTIQAVLYFIMRSINKGEMSLYQRLRKNGVSNPEDYITFYGMRNWDILMGTLVTEIIYVHSKLMIVDDRMCICGSANINDRSLQGSRDSEICLVVNDVEMIDSYLNGRKEKVGLFCSSWRKKLFRLLLGIKNEEEINVDDPCSDEFYQYFRRIAQQNTKIYEEVFNSLPTNQIRKFTDVEAYEKRSKLKETDPQTAYDKCKKIQGFIVEFPIEYLADDVIMPKWNTSEDEQRLTIPFRFCFNELLRHLPVDSKENIIFIFTNARPTFYAPGNTTILVQTMLKEHKRDHGVEVPFSRNNTFLFDNEPFRYLALRKNGITLDELQTQSYIRSWDHSVKEYCRLMRHLVTRSLKSVSVILSLNEAEQLVRMLPRPIAETSKLIEQNIQLAKDHKKRVLENPKLASQGIPQNIAVVTRLKHPRT
;
A
#
# COMPACT_ATOMS: atom_id res chain seq x y z
N MET A 1 5.60 -45.83 48.36
CA MET A 1 6.43 -46.35 49.47
C MET A 1 6.42 -45.35 50.62
N ARG A 2 6.26 -45.84 51.86
CA ARG A 2 6.12 -45.08 53.12
C ARG A 2 7.41 -44.35 53.53
N ILE A 3 7.23 -43.29 54.35
CA ILE A 3 7.99 -42.82 55.55
C ILE A 3 7.84 -41.28 55.57
N ALA A 4 6.91 -40.68 56.33
CA ALA A 4 6.81 -40.47 57.79
C ALA A 4 7.62 -39.25 58.33
N ASN A 5 6.85 -38.27 58.87
CA ASN A 5 7.10 -37.43 60.05
C ASN A 5 8.36 -36.51 60.05
N ARG A 6 8.36 -35.22 60.45
CA ARG A 6 7.74 -34.60 61.63
C ARG A 6 8.15 -33.10 61.72
N ARG A 7 7.35 -32.33 62.49
CA ARG A 7 7.66 -31.11 63.27
C ARG A 7 7.67 -29.77 62.52
N ASN A 8 6.66 -28.92 62.78
CA ASN A 8 6.58 -27.87 63.84
C ASN A 8 7.52 -26.70 63.50
N SER A 9 7.17 -25.42 63.55
CA SER A 9 6.04 -24.68 64.13
C SER A 9 6.33 -23.19 63.89
N ARG A 10 5.34 -22.36 63.54
CA ARG A 10 4.93 -21.14 64.29
C ARG A 10 4.06 -20.22 63.43
N LYS A 11 2.95 -19.84 64.05
CA LYS A 11 1.94 -18.82 63.71
C LYS A 11 2.53 -17.40 63.90
N ILE A 12 2.21 -16.47 63.01
CA ILE A 12 1.26 -15.32 63.12
C ILE A 12 1.74 -14.20 64.07
N THR A 13 1.86 -12.99 63.52
CA THR A 13 1.19 -11.69 63.86
C THR A 13 1.89 -10.60 63.03
N ASP A 14 1.19 -9.84 62.17
CA ASP A 14 0.54 -8.53 62.42
C ASP A 14 1.55 -7.48 62.96
N GLU A 15 1.67 -6.22 62.54
CA GLU A 15 0.86 -5.26 61.77
C GLU A 15 1.74 -3.98 61.62
N ASN A 16 1.49 -3.14 60.59
CA ASN A 16 1.68 -1.65 60.57
C ASN A 16 3.12 -1.08 60.78
N THR A 17 3.65 -0.05 60.12
CA THR A 17 3.19 1.17 59.42
C THR A 17 4.43 1.84 58.77
N ALA A 18 4.22 2.87 57.94
CA ALA A 18 5.17 3.80 57.27
C ALA A 18 6.54 4.06 57.98
N ASP A 19 7.66 4.38 57.32
CA ASP A 19 7.85 5.54 56.45
C ASP A 19 9.23 5.56 55.74
N SER A 20 9.37 6.50 54.81
CA SER A 20 10.51 6.92 53.97
C SER A 20 11.95 6.70 54.47
N THR A 21 12.84 6.27 53.55
CA THR A 21 14.24 6.75 53.26
C THR A 21 15.09 5.63 52.66
N GLY A 22 15.20 5.60 51.33
CA GLY A 22 15.94 4.56 50.61
C GLY A 22 16.69 5.11 49.41
N ALA A 23 17.70 5.96 49.64
CA ALA A 23 18.59 6.44 48.59
C ALA A 23 19.94 6.93 49.14
N THR A 24 20.70 6.09 49.88
CA THR A 24 22.12 6.41 50.20
C THR A 24 22.97 5.27 50.77
N LYS A 25 22.70 3.99 50.46
CA LYS A 25 23.53 2.88 51.01
C LYS A 25 23.91 1.74 50.04
N ILE A 26 23.94 1.99 48.73
CA ILE A 26 24.47 1.02 47.75
C ILE A 26 25.51 1.70 46.84
N GLU A 27 26.60 2.21 47.42
CA GLU A 27 27.79 2.62 46.64
C GLU A 27 29.08 1.91 47.08
N ASN A 28 29.06 1.15 48.19
CA ASN A 28 30.28 0.60 48.78
C ASN A 28 30.49 -0.91 48.58
N SER A 29 29.92 -1.52 47.54
CA SER A 29 30.10 -2.97 47.28
C SER A 29 30.36 -3.35 45.83
N LEU A 30 31.09 -2.53 45.06
CA LEU A 30 31.53 -2.90 43.70
C LEU A 30 33.04 -3.12 43.66
N THR A 31 33.43 -4.27 43.12
CA THR A 31 34.82 -4.73 42.97
C THR A 31 35.56 -3.97 41.87
N SER A 32 36.90 -3.93 41.94
CA SER A 32 37.75 -3.22 40.96
C SER A 32 37.62 -3.72 39.51
N ALA A 33 37.07 -4.93 39.30
CA ALA A 33 36.73 -5.45 37.98
C ALA A 33 35.44 -4.84 37.41
N GLU A 34 34.44 -4.58 38.26
CA GLU A 34 33.17 -3.95 37.88
C GLU A 34 33.36 -2.46 37.53
N LYS A 35 34.26 -1.77 38.25
CA LYS A 35 34.66 -0.39 37.88
C LYS A 35 35.43 -0.30 36.56
N LYS A 36 36.19 -1.35 36.19
CA LYS A 36 36.87 -1.45 34.88
C LYS A 36 35.91 -1.80 33.74
N PHE A 37 34.80 -2.46 34.02
CA PHE A 37 33.77 -2.80 33.04
C PHE A 37 32.90 -1.57 32.72
N LEU A 38 32.48 -0.81 33.74
CA LEU A 38 31.78 0.46 33.59
C LEU A 38 32.62 1.54 32.88
N ALA A 39 33.94 1.54 33.08
CA ALA A 39 34.83 2.44 32.34
C ALA A 39 35.00 2.08 30.85
N LYS A 40 34.68 0.84 30.44
CA LYS A 40 34.72 0.39 29.03
C LYS A 40 33.38 0.48 28.30
N GLU A 41 32.26 0.55 29.02
CA GLU A 41 30.93 0.77 28.42
C GLU A 41 30.81 2.15 27.77
N ASN A 42 31.56 3.16 28.25
CA ASN A 42 31.60 4.49 27.62
C ASN A 42 32.47 4.57 26.36
N GLU A 43 33.17 3.50 25.95
CA GLU A 43 33.93 3.46 24.68
C GLU A 43 33.24 2.64 23.57
N PHE A 44 32.13 1.96 23.88
CA PHE A 44 31.29 1.27 22.90
C PHE A 44 29.94 1.99 22.73
N GLU A 45 29.98 3.27 22.37
CA GLU A 45 28.89 3.82 21.56
C GLU A 45 28.79 2.97 20.28
N CYS A 46 27.75 2.13 20.23
CA CYS A 46 27.25 1.54 19.01
C CYS A 46 27.27 2.60 17.91
N ARG A 47 28.20 2.44 16.94
CA ARG A 47 28.22 3.23 15.71
C ARG A 47 26.78 3.23 15.16
N PRO A 48 26.11 4.39 15.07
CA PRO A 48 24.75 4.45 14.59
C PRO A 48 24.69 3.83 13.20
N ASN A 49 23.67 3.02 12.94
CA ASN A 49 23.37 2.46 11.63
C ASN A 49 23.30 3.60 10.59
N GLN A 50 24.40 3.85 9.87
CA GLN A 50 24.58 5.01 8.97
C GLN A 50 23.57 5.06 7.80
N TYR A 51 22.87 3.95 7.51
CA TYR A 51 21.92 3.84 6.40
C TYR A 51 20.46 4.15 6.78
N GLY A 52 20.04 3.87 8.02
CA GLY A 52 18.66 4.11 8.48
C GLY A 52 18.38 5.58 8.81
N ASN A 53 19.38 6.27 9.33
CA ASN A 53 19.31 7.71 9.64
C ASN A 53 19.28 8.59 8.39
N ARG A 54 19.75 8.08 7.25
CA ARG A 54 19.75 8.79 5.97
C ARG A 54 18.33 9.00 5.43
N TRP A 55 17.56 7.93 5.28
CA TRP A 55 16.22 8.00 4.69
C TRP A 55 15.20 8.69 5.59
N ARG A 56 15.27 8.44 6.91
CA ARG A 56 14.48 9.18 7.89
C ARG A 56 14.72 10.69 7.75
N ARG A 57 15.98 11.10 7.48
CA ARG A 57 16.33 12.48 7.14
C ARG A 57 15.73 12.99 5.84
N ILE A 58 15.64 12.25 4.73
CA ILE A 58 14.92 12.75 3.53
C ILE A 58 13.47 13.05 3.83
N VAL A 59 12.78 12.19 4.59
CA VAL A 59 11.41 12.47 4.99
C VAL A 59 11.36 13.58 6.03
N GLU A 60 12.26 13.64 6.99
CA GLU A 60 12.40 14.74 7.95
C GLU A 60 12.82 16.06 7.29
N MET A 61 13.49 16.04 6.14
CA MET A 61 13.95 17.18 5.35
C MET A 61 12.87 17.64 4.34
N ILE A 62 12.08 16.70 3.80
CA ILE A 62 10.78 17.01 3.16
C ILE A 62 9.81 17.59 4.21
N LYS A 63 9.87 17.12 5.46
CA LYS A 63 9.11 17.63 6.61
C LYS A 63 9.67 18.93 7.20
N SER A 64 10.95 19.25 7.06
CA SER A 64 11.57 20.44 7.67
C SER A 64 11.21 21.75 6.98
N LYS A 65 10.25 21.71 6.05
CA LYS A 65 9.43 22.88 5.73
C LYS A 65 8.70 23.32 7.02
N ASN A 66 9.33 24.26 7.74
CA ASN A 66 8.78 25.20 8.75
C ASN A 66 9.09 24.99 10.24
N SER A 67 10.03 24.13 10.64
CA SER A 67 10.53 24.19 12.03
C SER A 67 11.65 25.23 12.14
N ARG A 68 11.33 26.43 12.62
CA ARG A 68 12.34 27.26 13.31
C ARG A 68 12.41 26.79 14.76
N ASP A 69 13.61 26.34 15.14
CA ASP A 69 14.23 26.30 16.46
C ASP A 69 13.32 26.15 17.69
N ASP A 70 13.21 24.92 18.19
CA ASP A 70 13.04 24.67 19.62
C ASP A 70 14.40 24.25 20.19
N SER A 71 15.13 25.23 20.72
CA SER A 71 16.19 24.98 21.69
C SER A 71 16.20 26.09 22.75
N SER A 72 15.84 25.67 23.97
CA SER A 72 16.26 26.19 25.28
C SER A 72 16.07 27.69 25.58
N ASP A 73 15.10 28.04 26.45
CA ASP A 73 15.38 28.31 27.88
C ASP A 73 14.18 28.94 28.61
N GLU A 74 13.97 28.44 29.83
CA GLU A 74 13.41 29.07 31.04
C GLU A 74 12.10 29.88 31.00
N GLU A 75 11.13 29.37 31.78
CA GLU A 75 9.98 30.11 32.31
C GLU A 75 10.42 31.39 33.03
N GLN A 76 10.04 32.55 32.49
CA GLN A 76 9.73 33.73 33.30
C GLN A 76 8.50 34.46 32.76
N ASP A 77 7.48 34.53 33.62
CA ASP A 77 6.29 35.35 33.50
C ASP A 77 6.62 36.81 33.16
N ALA A 78 6.11 37.29 32.03
CA ALA A 78 5.93 38.72 31.77
C ALA A 78 4.68 38.95 30.92
N SER A 79 3.63 39.45 31.58
CA SER A 79 2.44 40.03 30.98
C SER A 79 2.79 41.13 29.96
N VAL A 80 2.40 40.99 28.69
CA VAL A 80 2.47 42.07 27.70
C VAL A 80 1.24 42.08 26.79
N ASN A 81 0.38 43.07 27.05
CA ASN A 81 -0.42 43.90 26.14
C ASN A 81 -0.92 43.34 24.81
N GLU A 82 -2.26 43.30 24.71
CA GLU A 82 -3.02 43.47 23.48
C GLU A 82 -2.60 44.78 22.76
N SER A 83 -2.01 44.67 21.58
CA SER A 83 -2.27 45.49 20.37
C SER A 83 -1.10 45.43 19.39
N SER A 84 -1.35 44.91 18.19
CA SER A 84 -0.95 45.59 16.94
C SER A 84 -1.52 44.87 15.72
N ASP A 85 -2.34 45.62 14.98
CA ASP A 85 -2.74 45.37 13.61
C ASP A 85 -1.58 44.91 12.73
N THR A 86 -1.55 43.62 12.36
CA THR A 86 -0.75 43.18 11.22
C THR A 86 -1.53 43.46 9.94
N LYS A 87 -1.29 44.62 9.32
CA LYS A 87 -1.67 44.86 7.92
C LYS A 87 -1.15 43.69 7.05
N PRO A 88 -1.94 43.18 6.09
CA PRO A 88 -1.49 42.11 5.21
C PRO A 88 -0.25 42.57 4.44
N LYS A 89 0.86 41.83 4.55
CA LYS A 89 2.08 42.09 3.78
C LYS A 89 1.76 41.87 2.30
N THR A 90 1.69 42.96 1.53
CA THR A 90 1.66 42.89 0.07
C THR A 90 3.04 42.47 -0.40
N ILE A 91 3.18 41.22 -0.87
CA ILE A 91 4.40 40.74 -1.52
C ILE A 91 3.99 40.35 -2.94
N PHE A 92 4.75 40.80 -3.96
CA PHE A 92 4.49 40.59 -5.40
C PHE A 92 3.19 41.22 -5.96
N GLY A 93 2.61 42.21 -5.29
CA GLY A 93 1.34 42.81 -5.70
C GLY A 93 0.11 41.92 -5.44
N VAL A 94 0.29 40.79 -4.77
CA VAL A 94 -0.77 39.89 -4.32
C VAL A 94 -0.99 40.14 -2.83
N THR A 95 -2.15 40.68 -2.47
CA THR A 95 -2.56 40.78 -1.07
C THR A 95 -3.11 39.42 -0.66
N SER A 96 -2.38 38.67 0.18
CA SER A 96 -2.93 37.46 0.80
C SER A 96 -3.96 37.86 1.86
N VAL A 97 -5.18 38.16 1.41
CA VAL A 97 -6.34 38.19 2.32
C VAL A 97 -6.69 36.74 2.54
N VAL A 98 -6.37 36.20 3.73
CA VAL A 98 -7.00 34.96 4.19
C VAL A 98 -8.42 35.34 4.52
N ASP A 99 -9.30 35.27 3.52
CA ASP A 99 -10.72 35.36 3.77
C ASP A 99 -11.14 34.03 4.42
N ASP A 100 -11.18 34.03 5.75
CA ASP A 100 -11.54 32.85 6.56
C ASP A 100 -13.02 32.44 6.37
N THR A 101 -13.79 33.18 5.57
CA THR A 101 -15.23 32.92 5.36
C THR A 101 -15.53 31.72 4.46
N TYR A 102 -14.62 31.31 3.57
CA TYR A 102 -14.85 30.17 2.66
C TYR A 102 -13.63 29.22 2.57
N ARG A 103 -13.77 28.01 3.11
CA ARG A 103 -12.74 26.96 3.06
C ARG A 103 -13.25 25.78 2.22
N PHE A 104 -12.54 25.44 1.14
CA PHE A 104 -12.88 24.28 0.31
C PHE A 104 -12.61 22.93 1.00
N PHE A 105 -11.52 22.84 1.76
CA PHE A 105 -11.12 21.61 2.46
C PHE A 105 -11.23 21.85 3.97
N LEU A 106 -12.18 21.23 4.65
CA LEU A 106 -12.43 21.44 6.09
C LEU A 106 -11.66 20.42 6.94
N GLY A 107 -11.07 20.86 8.05
CA GLY A 107 -10.36 20.01 9.00
C GLY A 107 -9.37 19.06 8.34
N LYS A 108 -9.58 17.75 8.55
CA LYS A 108 -8.75 16.67 8.01
C LYS A 108 -8.74 16.61 6.48
N ASP A 109 -9.73 17.16 5.80
CA ASP A 109 -9.75 17.17 4.32
C ASP A 109 -8.59 18.02 3.73
N TYR A 110 -8.06 18.98 4.51
CA TYR A 110 -6.80 19.64 4.17
C TYR A 110 -5.61 18.78 4.61
N SER A 111 -5.03 18.06 3.65
CA SER A 111 -4.03 17.03 3.91
C SER A 111 -2.75 17.16 3.07
N ASN A 112 -1.64 16.68 3.63
CA ASN A 112 -0.38 16.49 2.92
C ASN A 112 0.33 15.23 3.45
N TYR A 113 0.28 14.14 2.68
CA TYR A 113 0.74 12.81 3.08
C TYR A 113 2.26 12.69 3.28
N TYR A 114 3.06 13.61 2.74
CA TYR A 114 4.51 13.64 3.03
C TYR A 114 4.82 14.24 4.40
N GLN A 115 3.95 15.15 4.86
CA GLN A 115 4.13 15.85 6.12
C GLN A 115 3.66 14.97 7.27
N LYS A 116 2.40 14.52 7.20
CA LYS A 116 1.77 13.81 8.31
C LYS A 116 0.65 12.89 7.80
N ASP A 117 0.58 11.70 8.39
CA ASP A 117 -0.52 10.77 8.15
C ASP A 117 -1.77 11.19 8.95
N PHE A 118 -2.93 10.64 8.62
CA PHE A 118 -4.16 10.96 9.33
C PHE A 118 -4.10 10.48 10.80
N GLU A 119 -4.42 11.39 11.71
CA GLU A 119 -4.52 11.15 13.15
C GLU A 119 -5.85 11.69 13.65
N SER A 120 -6.42 11.04 14.68
CA SER A 120 -7.68 11.46 15.31
C SER A 120 -8.80 11.77 14.31
N ILE A 121 -9.15 10.79 13.49
CA ILE A 121 -10.14 10.90 12.39
C ILE A 121 -11.53 11.25 12.95
N GLU A 122 -11.81 10.89 14.19
CA GLU A 122 -13.03 11.27 14.92
C GLU A 122 -13.21 12.79 15.06
N LYS A 123 -12.12 13.56 15.04
CA LYS A 123 -12.09 15.02 15.02
C LYS A 123 -11.94 15.53 13.58
N PHE A 124 -12.90 15.18 12.73
CA PHE A 124 -12.81 15.38 11.27
C PHE A 124 -12.73 16.85 10.85
N ASP A 125 -13.25 17.76 11.67
CA ASP A 125 -13.29 19.20 11.46
C ASP A 125 -12.05 19.94 12.01
N GLU A 126 -11.22 19.27 12.80
CA GLU A 126 -9.97 19.83 13.32
C GLU A 126 -8.82 19.66 12.31
N ASP A 127 -8.09 20.75 12.09
CA ASP A 127 -6.85 20.72 11.31
C ASP A 127 -5.77 19.92 12.06
N TYR A 128 -4.97 19.18 11.31
CA TYR A 128 -3.83 18.42 11.85
C TYR A 128 -2.48 18.86 11.28
N ILE A 129 -2.52 19.80 10.32
CA ILE A 129 -1.38 20.48 9.72
C ILE A 129 -1.68 21.99 9.67
N ASP A 130 -0.65 22.82 9.90
CA ASP A 130 -0.82 24.28 9.84
C ASP A 130 -0.92 24.75 8.39
N ARG A 131 -2.11 25.18 7.99
CA ARG A 131 -2.45 25.69 6.65
C ARG A 131 -1.65 26.92 6.25
N LYS A 132 -1.13 27.70 7.20
CA LYS A 132 -0.34 28.91 6.93
C LYS A 132 1.09 28.58 6.49
N LEU A 133 1.55 27.38 6.86
CA LEU A 133 2.93 26.94 6.70
C LEU A 133 3.05 25.84 5.63
N VAL A 134 2.11 24.90 5.65
CA VAL A 134 2.15 23.68 4.83
C VAL A 134 1.09 23.77 3.73
N PRO A 135 1.48 23.81 2.44
CA PRO A 135 0.50 23.66 1.38
C PRO A 135 -0.09 22.25 1.39
N ARG A 136 -1.40 22.13 1.12
CA ARG A 136 -2.02 20.82 0.83
C ARG A 136 -1.33 20.15 -0.34
N MET A 137 -1.30 18.82 -0.33
CA MET A 137 -0.88 18.07 -1.51
C MET A 137 -2.10 17.91 -2.45
N PRO A 138 -2.07 18.46 -3.68
CA PRO A 138 -3.16 18.24 -4.61
C PRO A 138 -3.31 16.77 -4.98
N TRP A 139 -4.54 16.33 -5.19
CA TRP A 139 -4.91 14.96 -5.54
C TRP A 139 -5.46 14.94 -6.96
N HIS A 140 -4.82 14.19 -7.85
CA HIS A 140 -5.22 14.02 -9.24
C HIS A 140 -5.65 12.57 -9.47
N ASP A 141 -6.88 12.39 -9.93
CA ASP A 141 -7.53 11.08 -10.05
C ASP A 141 -8.65 11.12 -11.08
N GLU A 142 -9.10 9.95 -11.52
CA GLU A 142 -10.17 9.80 -12.50
C GLU A 142 -11.32 8.95 -11.96
N ILE A 143 -12.53 9.37 -12.34
CA ILE A 143 -13.76 8.67 -11.98
C ILE A 143 -14.58 8.48 -13.24
N LEU A 144 -15.10 7.26 -13.43
CA LEU A 144 -16.04 6.91 -14.48
C LEU A 144 -17.40 6.61 -13.85
N VAL A 145 -18.46 7.14 -14.46
CA VAL A 145 -19.85 6.79 -14.11
C VAL A 145 -20.49 6.13 -15.33
N VAL A 146 -21.11 4.98 -15.12
CA VAL A 146 -21.83 4.22 -16.15
C VAL A 146 -23.28 4.00 -15.73
N SER A 147 -24.18 3.83 -16.70
CA SER A 147 -25.57 3.41 -16.50
C SER A 147 -25.84 2.12 -17.27
N GLY A 148 -27.02 1.51 -17.07
CA GLY A 148 -27.42 0.29 -17.75
C GLY A 148 -26.72 -0.98 -17.24
N GLU A 149 -26.37 -1.88 -18.15
CA GLU A 149 -25.87 -3.22 -17.83
C GLU A 149 -24.54 -3.20 -17.08
N ALA A 150 -23.60 -2.36 -17.49
CA ALA A 150 -22.30 -2.24 -16.82
C ALA A 150 -22.41 -1.79 -15.36
N ALA A 151 -23.36 -0.89 -15.04
CA ALA A 151 -23.64 -0.49 -13.67
C ALA A 151 -24.18 -1.67 -12.84
N ARG A 152 -24.97 -2.56 -13.45
CA ARG A 152 -25.48 -3.76 -12.79
C ARG A 152 -24.41 -4.82 -12.58
N ASP A 153 -23.41 -4.92 -13.46
CA ASP A 153 -22.27 -5.80 -13.23
C ASP A 153 -21.41 -5.32 -12.06
N CYS A 154 -21.20 -4.00 -11.93
CA CYS A 154 -20.61 -3.42 -10.73
C CYS A 154 -21.45 -3.73 -9.47
N ALA A 155 -22.78 -3.61 -9.56
CA ALA A 155 -23.67 -3.96 -8.46
C ALA A 155 -23.63 -5.45 -8.11
N ARG A 156 -23.52 -6.35 -9.10
CA ARG A 156 -23.35 -7.80 -8.87
C ARG A 156 -22.06 -8.10 -8.13
N HIS A 157 -20.95 -7.43 -8.47
CA HIS A 157 -19.70 -7.54 -7.72
C HIS A 157 -19.90 -7.12 -6.25
N PHE A 158 -20.57 -5.99 -6.00
CA PHE A 158 -20.88 -5.53 -4.64
C PHE A 158 -21.76 -6.54 -3.87
N ILE A 159 -22.86 -7.00 -4.48
CA ILE A 159 -23.80 -7.95 -3.88
C ILE A 159 -23.09 -9.27 -3.52
N GLN A 160 -22.23 -9.78 -4.41
CA GLN A 160 -21.47 -10.98 -4.15
C GLN A 160 -20.58 -10.81 -2.91
N ARG A 161 -19.80 -9.71 -2.85
CA ARG A 161 -18.93 -9.44 -1.70
C ARG A 161 -19.73 -9.25 -0.41
N TRP A 162 -20.82 -8.49 -0.46
CA TRP A 162 -21.70 -8.24 0.68
C TRP A 162 -22.26 -9.55 1.25
N ASN A 163 -22.84 -10.39 0.39
CA ASN A 163 -23.47 -11.64 0.81
C ASN A 163 -22.47 -12.62 1.42
N ILE A 164 -21.24 -12.66 0.91
CA ILE A 164 -20.17 -13.50 1.46
C ILE A 164 -19.74 -13.00 2.84
N HIS A 165 -19.51 -11.69 3.00
CA HIS A 165 -19.15 -11.12 4.30
C HIS A 165 -20.28 -11.28 5.31
N LYS A 166 -21.53 -11.14 4.87
CA LYS A 166 -22.69 -11.44 5.69
C LYS A 166 -22.70 -12.91 6.10
N ALA A 167 -22.53 -13.84 5.16
CA ALA A 167 -22.54 -15.27 5.46
C ALA A 167 -21.42 -15.68 6.42
N ASP A 168 -20.26 -15.04 6.32
CA ASP A 168 -19.07 -15.30 7.13
C ASP A 168 -19.18 -14.70 8.56
N LYS A 169 -19.54 -13.42 8.69
CA LYS A 169 -19.45 -12.68 9.97
C LYS A 169 -20.80 -12.34 10.61
N HIS A 170 -21.87 -12.30 9.82
CA HIS A 170 -23.16 -11.74 10.23
C HIS A 170 -24.34 -12.61 9.76
N ARG A 171 -24.16 -13.93 9.74
CA ARG A 171 -25.09 -14.89 9.12
C ARG A 171 -26.51 -14.75 9.66
N PHE A 172 -26.64 -14.61 10.98
CA PHE A 172 -27.91 -14.52 11.70
C PHE A 172 -28.31 -13.09 12.08
N ASN A 173 -27.51 -12.09 11.72
CA ASN A 173 -27.85 -10.70 12.01
C ASN A 173 -28.83 -10.17 10.94
N GLU A 174 -30.09 -9.97 11.32
CA GLU A 174 -31.16 -9.52 10.44
C GLU A 174 -31.00 -8.05 10.00
N SER A 175 -30.28 -7.23 10.76
CA SER A 175 -30.00 -5.82 10.42
C SER A 175 -29.19 -5.66 9.14
N TYR A 176 -28.49 -6.72 8.72
CA TYR A 176 -27.79 -6.78 7.45
C TYR A 176 -28.55 -7.73 6.52
N PRO A 177 -29.36 -7.27 5.56
CA PRO A 177 -30.09 -8.17 4.67
C PRO A 177 -29.15 -8.85 3.66
N TYR A 178 -29.52 -10.03 3.17
CA TYR A 178 -28.91 -10.53 1.93
C TYR A 178 -29.39 -9.67 0.76
N LEU A 179 -28.48 -9.33 -0.14
CA LEU A 179 -28.80 -8.54 -1.32
C LEU A 179 -29.05 -9.45 -2.52
N LEU A 180 -29.97 -9.03 -3.39
CA LEU A 180 -30.28 -9.72 -4.63
C LEU A 180 -30.03 -8.77 -5.80
N PRO A 181 -29.50 -9.27 -6.94
CA PRO A 181 -29.38 -8.45 -8.14
C PRO A 181 -30.78 -8.09 -8.65
N LYS A 182 -30.97 -6.82 -9.03
CA LYS A 182 -32.24 -6.32 -9.57
C LYS A 182 -32.65 -7.08 -10.84
N THR A 183 -33.96 -7.11 -11.13
CA THR A 183 -34.61 -7.39 -12.43
C THR A 183 -33.89 -6.81 -13.65
N CYS A 184 -33.97 -7.37 -14.86
CA CYS A 184 -33.74 -6.60 -16.08
C CYS A 184 -35.10 -6.38 -16.75
N ASP A 185 -35.61 -5.16 -16.73
CA ASP A 185 -36.71 -4.75 -17.60
C ASP A 185 -36.10 -3.84 -18.67
N ASP A 186 -36.44 -4.06 -19.94
CA ASP A 186 -35.81 -3.37 -21.09
C ASP A 186 -35.97 -1.85 -21.02
N ASP A 187 -37.05 -1.36 -20.39
CA ASP A 187 -37.35 0.07 -20.24
C ASP A 187 -36.43 0.80 -19.24
N GLU A 188 -35.82 0.10 -18.26
CA GLU A 188 -34.91 0.72 -17.27
C GLU A 188 -33.46 0.82 -17.74
N ILE A 189 -33.06 0.05 -18.76
CA ILE A 189 -31.67 0.00 -19.26
C ILE A 189 -31.24 1.35 -19.87
N PHE A 190 -32.21 2.11 -20.39
CA PHE A 190 -31.98 3.36 -21.10
C PHE A 190 -32.25 4.62 -20.27
N ASP A 191 -32.55 4.49 -18.97
CA ASP A 191 -32.71 5.66 -18.11
C ASP A 191 -31.36 6.36 -17.89
N THR A 192 -31.18 7.47 -18.61
CA THR A 192 -30.00 8.34 -18.54
C THR A 192 -30.25 9.58 -17.67
N SER A 193 -31.39 9.68 -17.00
CA SER A 193 -31.77 10.85 -16.19
C SER A 193 -30.73 11.17 -15.12
N PHE A 194 -30.23 10.15 -14.42
CA PHE A 194 -29.16 10.30 -13.44
C PHE A 194 -27.88 10.83 -14.08
N LEU A 195 -27.44 10.27 -15.21
CA LEU A 195 -26.24 10.75 -15.91
C LEU A 195 -26.40 12.21 -16.37
N ARG A 196 -27.59 12.60 -16.83
CA ARG A 196 -27.88 14.00 -17.19
C ARG A 196 -27.84 14.92 -15.96
N SER A 197 -28.29 14.46 -14.80
CA SER A 197 -28.31 15.26 -13.56
C SER A 197 -26.93 15.59 -12.99
N ILE A 198 -25.91 14.78 -13.30
CA ILE A 198 -24.53 14.98 -12.81
C ILE A 198 -23.62 15.65 -13.85
N LEU A 199 -24.09 15.80 -15.09
CA LEU A 199 -23.35 16.51 -16.11
C LEU A 199 -23.50 18.03 -15.86
N PRO A 200 -22.40 18.79 -15.90
CA PRO A 200 -22.45 20.24 -15.67
C PRO A 200 -23.19 21.00 -16.78
N ASP A 201 -23.42 20.35 -17.93
CA ASP A 201 -24.02 20.92 -19.13
C ASP A 201 -25.15 20.00 -19.63
N ASP A 202 -26.11 20.55 -20.40
CA ASP A 202 -27.26 19.81 -20.99
C ASP A 202 -26.89 18.78 -22.08
N ARG A 203 -25.60 18.45 -22.21
CA ARG A 203 -25.11 17.51 -23.23
C ARG A 203 -25.59 16.08 -22.94
N PRO A 204 -25.91 15.29 -23.99
CA PRO A 204 -26.29 13.90 -23.79
C PRO A 204 -25.09 13.08 -23.29
N PRO A 205 -25.31 12.04 -22.46
CA PRO A 205 -24.29 11.05 -22.17
C PRO A 205 -23.82 10.36 -23.46
N ILE A 206 -22.53 10.01 -23.51
CA ILE A 206 -21.94 9.35 -24.67
C ILE A 206 -22.20 7.85 -24.58
N ARG A 207 -22.66 7.24 -25.68
CA ARG A 207 -22.88 5.79 -25.73
C ARG A 207 -21.56 5.07 -25.96
N VAL A 208 -21.32 4.05 -25.13
CA VAL A 208 -20.12 3.22 -25.18
C VAL A 208 -20.48 1.76 -24.90
N ASP A 209 -19.61 0.84 -25.31
CA ASP A 209 -19.63 -0.55 -24.86
C ASP A 209 -18.72 -0.66 -23.64
N ALA A 210 -19.28 -1.00 -22.47
CA ALA A 210 -18.52 -1.06 -21.22
C ALA A 210 -18.54 -2.47 -20.62
N GLN A 211 -17.37 -2.97 -20.24
CA GLN A 211 -17.17 -4.25 -19.59
C GLN A 211 -16.56 -4.07 -18.19
N CYS A 212 -17.25 -4.57 -17.18
CA CYS A 212 -16.68 -4.67 -15.84
C CYS A 212 -15.62 -5.78 -15.78
N VAL A 213 -14.42 -5.45 -15.31
CA VAL A 213 -13.33 -6.38 -15.03
C VAL A 213 -12.87 -6.22 -13.60
N ARG A 214 -12.32 -7.26 -12.99
CA ARG A 214 -11.93 -7.27 -11.57
C ARG A 214 -10.72 -8.15 -11.28
N SER A 215 -10.08 -7.83 -10.16
CA SER A 215 -9.13 -8.70 -9.49
C SER A 215 -9.83 -9.29 -8.28
N ALA A 216 -10.05 -10.59 -8.25
CA ALA A 216 -10.82 -11.25 -7.20
C ALA A 216 -10.35 -12.68 -6.96
N SER A 217 -10.56 -13.17 -5.74
CA SER A 217 -10.26 -14.56 -5.39
C SER A 217 -11.17 -15.04 -4.26
N PHE A 218 -10.91 -16.25 -3.75
CA PHE A 218 -11.70 -16.86 -2.70
C PHE A 218 -11.84 -15.97 -1.45
N TRP A 219 -10.74 -15.37 -0.97
CA TRP A 219 -10.78 -14.59 0.27
C TRP A 219 -11.60 -13.30 0.14
N SER A 220 -11.62 -12.68 -1.05
CA SER A 220 -12.25 -11.37 -1.26
C SER A 220 -13.68 -11.45 -1.80
N CYS A 221 -13.96 -12.44 -2.65
CA CYS A 221 -15.23 -12.61 -3.37
C CYS A 221 -15.75 -14.06 -3.37
N GLY A 222 -15.18 -14.98 -2.59
CA GLY A 222 -15.67 -16.36 -2.44
C GLY A 222 -15.67 -17.19 -3.72
N ILE A 223 -14.91 -16.77 -4.74
CA ILE A 223 -14.79 -17.49 -6.01
C ILE A 223 -13.70 -18.57 -5.93
N CYS A 224 -13.96 -19.73 -6.52
CA CYS A 224 -13.02 -20.87 -6.51
C CYS A 224 -11.81 -20.66 -7.43
N THR A 225 -11.97 -19.85 -8.48
CA THR A 225 -10.91 -19.53 -9.44
C THR A 225 -10.51 -18.07 -9.26
N VAL A 226 -9.21 -17.81 -9.18
CA VAL A 226 -8.69 -16.45 -9.12
C VAL A 226 -9.00 -15.74 -10.43
N GLU A 227 -9.65 -14.60 -10.34
CA GLU A 227 -9.96 -13.74 -11.48
C GLU A 227 -8.91 -12.64 -11.60
N ARG A 228 -8.30 -12.55 -12.78
CA ARG A 228 -7.29 -11.55 -13.17
C ARG A 228 -7.74 -10.80 -14.42
N SER A 229 -9.04 -10.55 -14.56
CA SER A 229 -9.61 -9.96 -15.78
C SER A 229 -9.10 -8.53 -16.02
N VAL A 230 -8.72 -7.81 -14.96
CA VAL A 230 -8.05 -6.49 -15.07
C VAL A 230 -6.70 -6.61 -15.79
N GLU A 231 -5.80 -7.48 -15.32
CA GLU A 231 -4.49 -7.65 -15.95
C GLU A 231 -4.61 -8.14 -17.40
N ASN A 232 -5.53 -9.09 -17.63
CA ASN A 232 -5.81 -9.60 -18.98
C ASN A 232 -6.27 -8.47 -19.92
N ALA A 233 -7.14 -7.57 -19.45
CA ALA A 233 -7.59 -6.42 -20.22
C ALA A 233 -6.44 -5.45 -20.52
N TYR A 234 -5.61 -5.10 -19.52
CA TYR A 234 -4.43 -4.27 -19.74
C TYR A 234 -3.49 -4.86 -20.81
N ILE A 235 -3.13 -6.15 -20.69
CA ILE A 235 -2.25 -6.83 -21.64
C ILE A 235 -2.87 -6.83 -23.04
N HIS A 236 -4.15 -7.20 -23.15
CA HIS A 236 -4.85 -7.24 -24.42
C HIS A 236 -4.86 -5.88 -25.11
N MET A 237 -5.18 -4.81 -24.38
CA MET A 237 -5.19 -3.45 -24.92
C MET A 237 -3.78 -2.99 -25.35
N ILE A 238 -2.74 -3.26 -24.55
CA ILE A 238 -1.36 -2.88 -24.87
C ILE A 238 -0.86 -3.61 -26.13
N GLU A 239 -1.10 -4.92 -26.23
CA GLU A 239 -0.66 -5.72 -27.37
C GLU A 239 -1.37 -5.33 -28.67
N ASN A 240 -2.63 -4.92 -28.59
CA ASN A 240 -3.43 -4.52 -29.76
C ASN A 240 -3.36 -3.03 -30.09
N ALA A 241 -2.70 -2.20 -29.29
CA ALA A 241 -2.48 -0.79 -29.59
C ALA A 241 -1.78 -0.59 -30.93
N GLN A 242 -2.21 0.37 -31.74
CA GLN A 242 -1.70 0.62 -33.10
C GLN A 242 -0.86 1.90 -33.18
N HIS A 243 -1.26 2.96 -32.47
CA HIS A 243 -0.73 4.31 -32.63
C HIS A 243 -0.12 4.85 -31.34
N PHE A 244 -0.85 4.81 -30.23
CA PHE A 244 -0.33 5.29 -28.95
C PHE A 244 -1.04 4.69 -27.74
N ILE A 245 -0.38 4.81 -26.59
CA ILE A 245 -0.92 4.47 -25.28
C ILE A 245 -0.68 5.66 -24.35
N TYR A 246 -1.70 6.05 -23.60
CA TYR A 246 -1.58 6.98 -22.49
C TYR A 246 -1.93 6.27 -21.18
N ILE A 247 -1.07 6.36 -20.17
CA ILE A 247 -1.25 5.74 -18.86
C ILE A 247 -1.10 6.79 -17.77
N GLU A 248 -2.05 6.84 -16.85
CA GLU A 248 -1.92 7.51 -15.56
C GLU A 248 -2.05 6.47 -14.46
N ASN A 249 -1.00 6.30 -13.64
CA ASN A 249 -1.04 5.30 -12.58
C ASN A 249 -0.26 5.71 -11.33
N GLN A 250 -0.81 5.44 -10.16
CA GLN A 250 -0.13 5.66 -8.88
C GLN A 250 1.15 4.83 -8.73
N PHE A 251 1.20 3.63 -9.31
CA PHE A 251 2.38 2.76 -9.24
C PHE A 251 2.73 2.20 -10.62
N PHE A 252 4.03 1.97 -10.84
CA PHE A 252 4.54 1.29 -12.02
C PHE A 252 5.58 0.25 -11.60
N VAL A 253 5.12 -0.90 -11.14
CA VAL A 253 5.94 -2.00 -10.63
C VAL A 253 5.71 -3.24 -11.49
N THR A 254 6.59 -3.40 -12.46
CA THR A 254 6.63 -4.53 -13.40
C THR A 254 8.07 -4.87 -13.73
N ILE A 255 8.53 -6.03 -13.27
CA ILE A 255 9.89 -6.51 -13.55
C ILE A 255 9.75 -7.94 -14.05
N PRO A 256 10.09 -8.21 -15.32
CA PRO A 256 10.05 -9.56 -15.86
C PRO A 256 11.06 -10.46 -15.14
N GLU A 257 10.75 -11.74 -15.05
CA GLU A 257 11.64 -12.79 -14.53
C GLU A 257 12.15 -12.57 -13.08
N ASP A 258 11.63 -11.58 -12.35
CA ASP A 258 11.86 -11.44 -10.91
C ASP A 258 10.96 -12.44 -10.17
N ALA A 259 11.53 -13.27 -9.29
CA ALA A 259 10.78 -14.30 -8.59
C ALA A 259 9.60 -13.74 -7.74
N ALA A 260 9.68 -12.46 -7.34
CA ALA A 260 8.67 -11.82 -6.51
C ALA A 260 7.58 -11.06 -7.30
N ILE A 261 7.83 -10.73 -8.58
CA ILE A 261 6.92 -9.92 -9.41
C ILE A 261 6.42 -10.75 -10.58
N LYS A 262 5.09 -10.88 -10.70
CA LYS A 262 4.43 -11.85 -11.57
C LYS A 262 3.48 -11.23 -12.60
N ASN A 263 3.22 -9.92 -12.54
CA ASN A 263 2.41 -9.26 -13.55
C ASN A 263 3.20 -9.06 -14.85
N HIS A 264 2.51 -9.05 -15.98
CA HIS A 264 3.15 -9.02 -17.31
C HIS A 264 2.97 -7.69 -18.06
N ILE A 265 2.65 -6.60 -17.35
CA ILE A 265 2.39 -5.29 -17.99
C ILE A 265 3.63 -4.77 -18.70
N GLY A 266 4.79 -4.81 -18.04
CA GLY A 266 6.07 -4.39 -18.63
C GLY A 266 6.50 -5.26 -19.80
N ASP A 267 6.14 -6.55 -19.81
CA ASP A 267 6.38 -7.45 -20.94
C ASP A 267 5.49 -7.15 -22.13
N ALA A 268 4.23 -6.79 -21.89
CA ALA A 268 3.33 -6.34 -22.95
C ALA A 268 3.84 -5.04 -23.59
N LEU A 269 4.23 -4.05 -22.77
CA LEU A 269 4.80 -2.78 -23.24
C LEU A 269 6.09 -3.01 -24.03
N TYR A 270 7.01 -3.82 -23.49
CA TYR A 270 8.25 -4.19 -24.18
C TYR A 270 7.97 -4.81 -25.56
N ARG A 271 7.13 -5.85 -25.63
CA ARG A 271 6.80 -6.53 -26.90
C ARG A 271 6.14 -5.57 -27.89
N ARG A 272 5.25 -4.70 -27.42
CA ARG A 272 4.57 -3.73 -28.29
C ARG A 272 5.55 -2.70 -28.88
N ILE A 273 6.49 -2.19 -28.08
CA ILE A 273 7.52 -1.26 -28.56
C ILE A 273 8.45 -1.95 -29.55
N ILE A 274 8.92 -3.17 -29.25
CA ILE A 274 9.79 -3.92 -30.17
C ILE A 274 9.08 -4.20 -31.50
N ARG A 275 7.76 -4.49 -31.49
CA ARG A 275 6.97 -4.60 -32.73
C ARG A 275 6.99 -3.30 -33.52
N ALA A 276 6.71 -2.16 -32.87
CA ALA A 276 6.75 -0.86 -33.54
C ALA A 276 8.14 -0.56 -34.14
N HIS A 277 9.19 -0.80 -33.36
CA HIS A 277 10.57 -0.56 -33.78
C HIS A 277 10.96 -1.42 -34.98
N SER A 278 10.63 -2.72 -34.94
CA SER A 278 10.91 -3.66 -36.04
C SER A 278 10.18 -3.27 -37.33
N ASN A 279 8.95 -2.78 -37.19
CA ASN A 279 8.13 -2.31 -38.32
C ASN A 279 8.43 -0.86 -38.75
N LYS A 280 9.33 -0.16 -38.04
CA LYS A 280 9.59 1.28 -38.23
C LYS A 280 8.31 2.13 -38.12
N GLU A 281 7.40 1.72 -37.25
CA GLU A 281 6.15 2.42 -36.94
C GLU A 281 6.41 3.56 -35.96
N ARG A 282 5.76 4.71 -36.20
CA ARG A 282 5.66 5.77 -35.18
C ARG A 282 4.62 5.34 -34.15
N PHE A 283 5.10 5.03 -32.95
CA PHE A 283 4.29 4.59 -31.82
C PHE A 283 4.72 5.33 -30.55
N ARG A 284 3.78 5.91 -29.82
CA ARG A 284 4.07 6.77 -28.65
C ARG A 284 3.41 6.22 -27.38
N ILE A 285 4.11 6.26 -26.26
CA ILE A 285 3.59 5.88 -24.96
C ILE A 285 3.91 7.01 -23.97
N TYR A 286 2.86 7.52 -23.34
CA TYR A 286 2.93 8.56 -22.32
C TYR A 286 2.56 7.95 -20.98
N ILE A 287 3.45 8.00 -19.98
CA ILE A 287 3.17 7.48 -18.63
C ILE A 287 3.28 8.60 -17.61
N LEU A 288 2.21 8.85 -16.87
CA LEU A 288 2.15 9.80 -15.77
C LEU A 288 2.16 9.05 -14.43
N LEU A 289 3.13 9.37 -13.58
CA LEU A 289 3.33 8.78 -12.26
C LEU A 289 3.43 9.87 -11.19
N PRO A 290 3.12 9.57 -9.92
CA PRO A 290 3.44 10.50 -8.84
C PRO A 290 4.97 10.60 -8.74
N LEU A 291 5.50 11.83 -8.61
CA LEU A 291 6.95 12.07 -8.55
C LEU A 291 7.62 11.32 -7.38
N LEU A 292 6.90 11.19 -6.26
CA LEU A 292 7.27 10.33 -5.15
C LEU A 292 6.06 9.50 -4.71
N PRO A 293 6.26 8.30 -4.15
CA PRO A 293 5.19 7.54 -3.49
C PRO A 293 4.61 8.29 -2.28
N GLY A 294 3.29 8.46 -2.20
CA GLY A 294 2.60 9.25 -1.18
C GLY A 294 2.48 8.53 0.17
N PHE A 295 3.60 8.41 0.88
CA PHE A 295 3.66 7.83 2.23
C PHE A 295 4.41 8.76 3.19
N ALA A 296 4.03 8.76 4.47
CA ALA A 296 4.78 9.46 5.51
C ALA A 296 6.06 8.73 5.96
N ASN A 297 6.24 7.45 5.58
CA ASN A 297 7.36 6.61 6.01
C ASN A 297 8.46 6.51 4.96
N ALA A 298 9.67 6.99 5.29
CA ALA A 298 10.82 7.03 4.39
C ALA A 298 11.25 5.67 3.83
N LYS A 299 11.23 4.62 4.66
CA LYS A 299 11.62 3.27 4.21
C LYS A 299 10.60 2.74 3.19
N THR A 300 9.32 3.06 3.37
CA THR A 300 8.26 2.70 2.41
C THR A 300 8.44 3.45 1.10
N ILE A 301 8.68 4.78 1.13
CA ILE A 301 8.98 5.57 -0.06
C ILE A 301 10.16 4.98 -0.81
N GLN A 302 11.27 4.70 -0.11
CA GLN A 302 12.47 4.11 -0.70
C GLN A 302 12.20 2.75 -1.35
N ALA A 303 11.47 1.85 -0.67
CA ALA A 303 11.17 0.53 -1.18
C ALA A 303 10.31 0.59 -2.45
N VAL A 304 9.28 1.43 -2.46
CA VAL A 304 8.42 1.60 -3.64
C VAL A 304 9.20 2.25 -4.78
N LEU A 305 9.95 3.32 -4.50
CA LEU A 305 10.79 3.98 -5.49
C LEU A 305 11.81 3.01 -6.11
N TYR A 306 12.38 2.10 -5.30
CA TYR A 306 13.26 1.05 -5.80
C TYR A 306 12.61 0.18 -6.87
N PHE A 307 11.40 -0.30 -6.61
CA PHE A 307 10.69 -1.14 -7.57
C PHE A 307 10.25 -0.38 -8.82
N ILE A 308 9.84 0.88 -8.67
CA ILE A 308 9.52 1.76 -9.82
C ILE A 308 10.77 1.94 -10.68
N MET A 309 11.90 2.33 -10.09
CA MET A 309 13.14 2.54 -10.84
C MET A 309 13.65 1.25 -11.50
N ARG A 310 13.51 0.09 -10.85
CA ARG A 310 13.84 -1.20 -11.46
C ARG A 310 12.91 -1.61 -12.60
N SER A 311 11.67 -1.16 -12.58
CA SER A 311 10.73 -1.41 -13.67
C SER A 311 11.10 -0.56 -14.90
N ILE A 312 11.56 0.68 -14.69
CA ILE A 312 11.82 1.65 -15.75
C ILE A 312 13.24 1.53 -16.33
N ASN A 313 14.28 1.79 -15.53
CA ASN A 313 15.65 2.02 -16.06
C ASN A 313 16.78 1.37 -15.23
N LYS A 314 16.49 0.79 -14.06
CA LYS A 314 17.50 0.20 -13.16
C LYS A 314 17.59 -1.33 -13.28
N GLY A 315 18.76 -1.82 -13.66
CA GLY A 315 19.06 -3.25 -13.78
C GLY A 315 18.71 -3.83 -15.16
N GLU A 316 19.31 -4.98 -15.48
CA GLU A 316 19.26 -5.58 -16.83
C GLU A 316 17.85 -5.93 -17.30
N MET A 317 16.95 -6.25 -16.36
CA MET A 317 15.55 -6.59 -16.63
C MET A 317 14.61 -5.39 -16.70
N SER A 318 15.11 -4.17 -16.46
CA SER A 318 14.29 -2.96 -16.60
C SER A 318 13.88 -2.73 -18.06
N LEU A 319 12.75 -2.05 -18.25
CA LEU A 319 12.18 -1.82 -19.58
C LEU A 319 13.18 -1.14 -20.52
N TYR A 320 13.85 -0.07 -20.07
CA TYR A 320 14.80 0.67 -20.90
C TYR A 320 16.01 -0.16 -21.31
N GLN A 321 16.57 -0.96 -20.39
CA GLN A 321 17.73 -1.79 -20.68
C GLN A 321 17.38 -2.92 -21.66
N ARG A 322 16.20 -3.54 -21.50
CA ARG A 322 15.70 -4.54 -22.44
C ARG A 322 15.48 -3.97 -23.85
N LEU A 323 14.91 -2.77 -23.95
CA LEU A 323 14.72 -2.08 -25.23
C LEU A 323 16.05 -1.77 -25.92
N ARG A 324 17.01 -1.18 -25.18
CA ARG A 324 18.36 -0.88 -25.70
C ARG A 324 19.09 -2.12 -26.20
N LYS A 325 19.00 -3.23 -25.45
CA LYS A 325 19.61 -4.52 -25.83
C LYS A 325 19.03 -5.10 -27.13
N ASN A 326 17.81 -4.71 -27.52
CA ASN A 326 17.12 -5.20 -28.71
C ASN A 326 17.05 -4.15 -29.85
N GLY A 327 18.00 -3.21 -29.90
CA GLY A 327 18.19 -2.30 -31.03
C GLY A 327 17.52 -0.93 -30.89
N VAL A 328 16.71 -0.70 -29.86
CA VAL A 328 16.11 0.62 -29.57
C VAL A 328 17.15 1.52 -28.89
N SER A 329 17.92 2.28 -29.66
CA SER A 329 18.98 3.16 -29.14
C SER A 329 18.48 4.15 -28.08
N ASN A 330 17.35 4.80 -28.36
CA ASN A 330 16.70 5.73 -27.45
C ASN A 330 15.27 5.27 -27.11
N PRO A 331 15.03 4.65 -25.94
CA PRO A 331 13.69 4.27 -25.50
C PRO A 331 12.69 5.44 -25.46
N GLU A 332 13.16 6.67 -25.22
CA GLU A 332 12.32 7.88 -25.17
C GLU A 332 11.73 8.26 -26.53
N ASP A 333 12.16 7.64 -27.63
CA ASP A 333 11.49 7.74 -28.93
C ASP A 333 10.17 6.96 -28.95
N TYR A 334 9.90 6.09 -27.98
CA TYR A 334 8.67 5.30 -27.92
C TYR A 334 7.91 5.51 -26.62
N ILE A 335 8.61 5.68 -25.50
CA ILE A 335 7.99 5.72 -24.17
C ILE A 335 8.63 6.81 -23.30
N THR A 336 7.79 7.67 -22.72
CA THR A 336 8.23 8.75 -21.84
C THR A 336 7.46 8.75 -20.52
N PHE A 337 8.16 9.12 -19.44
CA PHE A 337 7.63 9.17 -18.08
C PHE A 337 7.58 10.60 -17.58
N TYR A 338 6.46 10.95 -16.96
CA TYR A 338 6.17 12.29 -16.46
C TYR A 338 5.63 12.23 -15.04
N GLY A 339 5.68 13.37 -14.36
CA GLY A 339 4.95 13.60 -13.11
C GLY A 339 4.25 14.95 -13.14
N MET A 340 3.62 15.30 -12.02
CA MET A 340 2.89 16.55 -11.88
C MET A 340 3.37 17.35 -10.67
N ARG A 341 3.44 18.67 -10.83
CA ARG A 341 3.83 19.61 -9.78
C ARG A 341 3.08 20.93 -9.95
N ASN A 342 2.80 21.61 -8.84
CA ASN A 342 2.27 22.97 -8.84
C ASN A 342 3.10 23.92 -7.97
N TRP A 343 2.90 25.21 -8.17
CA TRP A 343 3.42 26.28 -7.32
C TRP A 343 2.34 27.32 -7.01
N ASP A 344 2.50 28.02 -5.90
CA ASP A 344 1.65 29.15 -5.53
C ASP A 344 2.34 30.05 -4.50
N ILE A 345 1.65 31.11 -4.04
CA ILE A 345 2.07 31.99 -2.95
C ILE A 345 1.27 31.63 -1.70
N LEU A 346 1.96 31.17 -0.65
CA LEU A 346 1.39 30.91 0.67
C LEU A 346 1.96 31.91 1.68
N MET A 347 1.09 32.70 2.30
CA MET A 347 1.48 33.73 3.29
C MET A 347 2.62 34.63 2.78
N GLY A 348 2.54 35.07 1.51
CA GLY A 348 3.56 35.91 0.87
C GLY A 348 4.85 35.19 0.46
N THR A 349 4.92 33.86 0.61
CA THR A 349 6.09 33.04 0.25
C THR A 349 5.79 32.12 -0.92
N LEU A 350 6.70 32.05 -1.90
CA LEU A 350 6.61 31.07 -2.97
C LEU A 350 6.75 29.64 -2.43
N VAL A 351 5.77 28.80 -2.73
CA VAL A 351 5.73 27.39 -2.36
C VAL A 351 5.50 26.52 -3.59
N THR A 352 5.93 25.26 -3.50
CA THR A 352 5.67 24.23 -4.51
C THR A 352 5.34 22.91 -3.82
N GLU A 353 4.45 22.15 -4.45
CA GLU A 353 4.12 20.79 -4.04
C GLU A 353 3.89 19.88 -5.26
N ILE A 354 4.18 18.58 -5.08
CA ILE A 354 3.85 17.52 -6.03
C ILE A 354 2.33 17.42 -6.13
N ILE A 355 1.78 17.31 -7.33
CA ILE A 355 0.38 16.87 -7.49
C ILE A 355 0.41 15.35 -7.48
N TYR A 356 -0.28 14.75 -6.52
CA TYR A 356 -0.26 13.31 -6.32
C TYR A 356 -1.18 12.63 -7.33
N VAL A 357 -0.55 11.95 -8.30
CA VAL A 357 -1.24 11.11 -9.30
C VAL A 357 -1.70 9.84 -8.60
N HIS A 358 -2.99 9.81 -8.26
CA HIS A 358 -3.68 8.65 -7.70
C HIS A 358 -4.54 7.92 -8.75
N SER A 359 -4.61 8.45 -9.96
CA SER A 359 -5.14 7.84 -11.18
C SER A 359 -4.81 6.36 -11.36
N LYS A 360 -5.71 5.62 -12.04
CA LYS A 360 -5.46 4.29 -12.64
C LYS A 360 -6.20 4.15 -13.97
N LEU A 361 -5.77 4.97 -14.93
CA LEU A 361 -6.33 5.10 -16.26
C LEU A 361 -5.33 4.62 -17.32
N MET A 362 -5.82 3.93 -18.34
CA MET A 362 -5.10 3.76 -19.60
C MET A 362 -6.03 4.01 -20.79
N ILE A 363 -5.61 4.85 -21.74
CA ILE A 363 -6.29 5.12 -23.01
C ILE A 363 -5.42 4.59 -24.15
N VAL A 364 -6.04 3.87 -25.09
CA VAL A 364 -5.38 3.28 -26.26
C VAL A 364 -6.04 3.77 -27.54
N ASP A 365 -5.23 4.35 -28.42
CA ASP A 365 -5.59 4.80 -29.78
C ASP A 365 -6.83 5.72 -29.86
N ASP A 366 -7.16 6.42 -28.77
CA ASP A 366 -8.39 7.21 -28.66
C ASP A 366 -9.67 6.39 -28.97
N ARG A 367 -9.66 5.06 -28.74
CA ARG A 367 -10.80 4.16 -29.02
C ARG A 367 -11.23 3.30 -27.85
N MET A 368 -10.29 2.96 -26.97
CA MET A 368 -10.56 2.12 -25.81
C MET A 368 -9.87 2.71 -24.58
N CYS A 369 -10.50 2.62 -23.42
CA CYS A 369 -9.86 2.92 -22.16
C CYS A 369 -10.18 1.91 -21.08
N ILE A 370 -9.32 1.81 -20.07
CA ILE A 370 -9.58 1.09 -18.83
C ILE A 370 -9.37 2.05 -17.67
N CYS A 371 -10.37 2.15 -16.80
CA CYS A 371 -10.36 3.04 -15.64
C CYS A 371 -10.90 2.31 -14.41
N GLY A 372 -10.27 2.46 -13.25
CA GLY A 372 -10.75 1.87 -12.00
C GLY A 372 -9.79 2.00 -10.85
N SER A 373 -9.71 0.98 -9.99
CA SER A 373 -8.90 1.02 -8.76
C SER A 373 -7.52 0.35 -8.88
N ALA A 374 -7.30 -0.46 -9.93
CA ALA A 374 -6.15 -1.33 -10.03
C ALA A 374 -4.87 -0.61 -10.46
N ASN A 375 -3.87 -0.66 -9.59
CA ASN A 375 -2.54 -0.13 -9.87
C ASN A 375 -1.71 -1.08 -10.75
N ILE A 376 -0.70 -0.56 -11.45
CA ILE A 376 0.27 -1.42 -12.15
C ILE A 376 1.27 -1.96 -11.11
N ASN A 377 0.85 -3.00 -10.40
CA ASN A 377 1.67 -3.81 -9.49
C ASN A 377 0.98 -5.16 -9.22
N ASP A 378 1.72 -6.10 -8.63
CA ASP A 378 1.16 -7.41 -8.30
C ASP A 378 0.04 -7.39 -7.27
N ARG A 379 0.03 -6.40 -6.35
CA ARG A 379 -1.01 -6.24 -5.33
C ARG A 379 -2.39 -6.11 -5.99
N SER A 380 -2.48 -5.30 -7.03
CA SER A 380 -3.73 -5.05 -7.75
C SER A 380 -3.98 -6.05 -8.89
N LEU A 381 -2.95 -6.57 -9.57
CA LEU A 381 -3.13 -7.33 -10.82
C LEU A 381 -3.20 -8.85 -10.66
N GLN A 382 -2.66 -9.43 -9.59
CA GLN A 382 -2.60 -10.90 -9.44
C GLN A 382 -3.94 -11.55 -9.07
N GLY A 383 -4.97 -10.78 -8.69
CA GLY A 383 -6.30 -11.30 -8.29
C GLY A 383 -6.35 -12.00 -6.93
N SER A 384 -5.27 -12.69 -6.55
CA SER A 384 -5.14 -13.39 -5.27
C SER A 384 -4.73 -12.49 -4.10
N ARG A 385 -4.49 -11.20 -4.36
CA ARG A 385 -4.14 -10.18 -3.38
C ARG A 385 -5.34 -9.25 -3.25
N ASP A 386 -5.17 -7.94 -3.37
CA ASP A 386 -6.25 -6.97 -3.18
C ASP A 386 -7.37 -7.18 -4.21
N SER A 387 -8.60 -6.91 -3.76
CA SER A 387 -9.75 -6.90 -4.67
C SER A 387 -9.84 -5.57 -5.38
N GLU A 388 -9.82 -5.59 -6.71
CA GLU A 388 -9.89 -4.40 -7.55
C GLU A 388 -11.06 -4.50 -8.53
N ILE A 389 -11.55 -3.35 -9.00
CA ILE A 389 -12.57 -3.25 -10.04
C ILE A 389 -12.19 -2.16 -11.04
N CYS A 390 -12.36 -2.45 -12.32
CA CYS A 390 -12.18 -1.51 -13.41
C CYS A 390 -13.30 -1.68 -14.44
N LEU A 391 -13.49 -0.64 -15.24
CA LEU A 391 -14.32 -0.68 -16.43
C LEU A 391 -13.43 -0.53 -17.65
N VAL A 392 -13.54 -1.48 -18.58
CA VAL A 392 -13.02 -1.35 -19.94
C VAL A 392 -14.12 -0.72 -20.78
N VAL A 393 -13.82 0.39 -21.42
CA VAL A 393 -14.75 1.15 -22.25
C VAL A 393 -14.25 1.13 -23.68
N ASN A 394 -15.09 0.70 -24.60
CA ASN A 394 -14.87 0.76 -26.04
C ASN A 394 -15.85 1.76 -26.64
N ASP A 395 -15.33 2.69 -27.42
CA ASP A 395 -16.16 3.67 -28.10
C ASP A 395 -17.03 3.02 -29.19
N VAL A 396 -18.29 3.41 -29.23
CA VAL A 396 -19.24 3.06 -30.29
C VAL A 396 -19.48 4.25 -31.22
N GLU A 397 -19.47 5.46 -30.66
CA GLU A 397 -19.59 6.71 -31.41
C GLU A 397 -18.21 7.16 -31.90
N MET A 398 -18.05 7.27 -33.21
CA MET A 398 -16.76 7.57 -33.86
C MET A 398 -16.78 8.93 -34.54
N ILE A 399 -15.70 9.71 -34.35
CA ILE A 399 -15.48 11.02 -34.96
C ILE A 399 -14.23 11.02 -35.86
N ASP A 400 -14.19 11.95 -36.82
CA ASP A 400 -12.98 12.18 -37.61
C ASP A 400 -11.92 12.89 -36.77
N SER A 401 -10.69 12.36 -36.82
CA SER A 401 -9.53 12.97 -36.20
C SER A 401 -8.26 12.57 -36.95
N TYR A 402 -7.10 12.76 -36.33
CA TYR A 402 -5.81 12.45 -36.92
C TYR A 402 -4.99 11.62 -35.94
N LEU A 403 -4.41 10.53 -36.43
CA LEU A 403 -3.37 9.80 -35.72
C LEU A 403 -2.21 9.63 -36.69
N ASN A 404 -1.01 10.04 -36.27
CA ASN A 404 0.18 9.97 -37.11
C ASN A 404 0.06 10.75 -38.44
N GLY A 405 -0.61 11.90 -38.44
CA GLY A 405 -0.86 12.75 -39.61
C GLY A 405 -1.84 12.13 -40.62
N ARG A 406 -2.44 10.98 -40.30
CA ARG A 406 -3.42 10.30 -41.14
C ARG A 406 -4.81 10.54 -40.59
N LYS A 407 -5.77 10.79 -41.48
CA LYS A 407 -7.18 10.85 -41.10
C LYS A 407 -7.61 9.48 -40.60
N GLU A 408 -8.09 9.45 -39.36
CA GLU A 408 -8.54 8.24 -38.69
C GLU A 408 -9.88 8.49 -38.02
N LYS A 409 -10.67 7.42 -37.88
CA LYS A 409 -11.85 7.45 -37.02
C LYS A 409 -11.40 7.13 -35.59
N VAL A 410 -11.68 8.02 -34.65
CA VAL A 410 -11.40 7.83 -33.22
C VAL A 410 -12.71 7.86 -32.44
N GLY A 411 -12.69 7.30 -31.24
CA GLY A 411 -13.83 7.25 -30.34
C GLY A 411 -14.15 8.63 -29.75
N LEU A 412 -15.43 9.00 -29.69
CA LEU A 412 -15.87 10.27 -29.14
C LEU A 412 -15.51 10.39 -27.65
N PHE A 413 -15.75 9.33 -26.87
CA PHE A 413 -15.51 9.33 -25.42
C PHE A 413 -14.02 9.37 -25.10
N CYS A 414 -13.24 8.42 -25.60
CA CYS A 414 -11.80 8.30 -25.29
C CYS A 414 -11.01 9.53 -25.79
N SER A 415 -11.26 9.97 -27.03
CA SER A 415 -10.56 11.14 -27.57
C SER A 415 -10.92 12.43 -26.81
N SER A 416 -12.19 12.64 -26.46
CA SER A 416 -12.60 13.82 -25.68
C SER A 416 -11.95 13.83 -24.30
N TRP A 417 -11.86 12.66 -23.65
CA TRP A 417 -11.21 12.51 -22.35
C TRP A 417 -9.72 12.82 -22.42
N ARG A 418 -8.99 12.16 -23.34
CA ARG A 418 -7.55 12.40 -23.52
C ARG A 418 -7.27 13.86 -23.86
N LYS A 419 -8.03 14.47 -24.78
CA LYS A 419 -7.86 15.89 -25.14
C LYS A 419 -8.02 16.81 -23.93
N LYS A 420 -9.01 16.54 -23.06
CA LYS A 420 -9.21 17.32 -21.82
C LYS A 420 -8.02 17.17 -20.87
N LEU A 421 -7.52 15.95 -20.68
CA LEU A 421 -6.35 15.66 -19.85
C LEU A 421 -5.10 16.34 -20.39
N PHE A 422 -4.84 16.24 -21.69
CA PHE A 422 -3.66 16.84 -22.31
C PHE A 422 -3.69 18.37 -22.24
N ARG A 423 -4.87 18.99 -22.46
CA ARG A 423 -5.02 20.44 -22.25
C ARG A 423 -4.76 20.85 -20.80
N LEU A 424 -5.26 20.08 -19.83
CA LEU A 424 -5.00 20.32 -18.40
C LEU A 424 -3.51 20.21 -18.07
N LEU A 425 -2.87 19.10 -18.45
CA LEU A 425 -1.47 18.82 -18.15
C LEU A 425 -0.52 19.84 -18.76
N LEU A 426 -0.80 20.27 -19.99
CA LEU A 426 0.00 21.24 -20.73
C LEU A 426 -0.46 22.69 -20.48
N GLY A 427 -1.55 22.93 -19.74
CA GLY A 427 -2.07 24.26 -19.49
C GLY A 427 -2.49 25.02 -20.75
N ILE A 428 -2.94 24.30 -21.78
CA ILE A 428 -3.35 24.88 -23.07
C ILE A 428 -4.70 25.56 -22.87
N LYS A 429 -4.75 26.87 -23.12
CA LYS A 429 -5.97 27.67 -23.00
C LYS A 429 -6.65 27.87 -24.35
N ASN A 430 -5.86 28.03 -25.41
CA ASN A 430 -6.35 28.31 -26.76
C ASN A 430 -5.98 27.18 -27.73
N GLU A 431 -6.88 26.83 -28.65
CA GLU A 431 -6.68 25.74 -29.61
C GLU A 431 -5.60 26.04 -30.67
N GLU A 432 -5.24 27.32 -30.84
CA GLU A 432 -4.21 27.76 -31.80
C GLU A 432 -2.77 27.49 -31.32
N GLU A 433 -2.55 27.16 -30.03
CA GLU A 433 -1.20 26.98 -29.48
C GLU A 433 -0.51 25.70 -29.98
N ILE A 434 -1.25 24.60 -30.03
CA ILE A 434 -0.78 23.29 -30.48
C ILE A 434 -1.98 22.40 -30.81
N ASN A 435 -1.89 21.64 -31.90
CA ASN A 435 -2.92 20.68 -32.24
C ASN A 435 -2.86 19.47 -31.28
N VAL A 436 -3.83 19.39 -30.38
CA VAL A 436 -3.95 18.28 -29.42
C VAL A 436 -4.65 17.05 -30.01
N ASP A 437 -5.18 17.12 -31.23
CA ASP A 437 -5.93 16.03 -31.85
C ASP A 437 -5.06 14.83 -32.24
N ASP A 438 -3.81 15.07 -32.65
CA ASP A 438 -2.87 14.02 -33.03
C ASP A 438 -1.77 13.83 -31.96
N PRO A 439 -2.03 12.96 -30.95
CA PRO A 439 -1.06 12.66 -29.89
C PRO A 439 0.15 11.88 -30.39
N CYS A 440 0.20 11.43 -31.65
CA CYS A 440 1.30 10.62 -32.16
C CYS A 440 2.28 11.43 -33.02
N SER A 441 1.88 12.64 -33.44
CA SER A 441 2.69 13.52 -34.27
C SER A 441 4.00 13.90 -33.57
N ASP A 442 5.07 14.05 -34.36
CA ASP A 442 6.38 14.43 -33.83
C ASP A 442 6.35 15.83 -33.22
N GLU A 443 5.56 16.73 -33.82
CA GLU A 443 5.32 18.08 -33.31
C GLU A 443 4.70 18.05 -31.91
N PHE A 444 3.59 17.33 -31.73
CA PHE A 444 2.93 17.23 -30.43
C PHE A 444 3.81 16.51 -29.40
N TYR A 445 4.46 15.40 -29.79
CA TYR A 445 5.34 14.65 -28.90
C TYR A 445 6.52 15.49 -28.39
N GLN A 446 7.15 16.26 -29.27
CA GLN A 446 8.24 17.15 -28.88
C GLN A 446 7.75 18.36 -28.08
N TYR A 447 6.59 18.91 -28.41
CA TYR A 447 5.96 19.97 -27.61
C TYR A 447 5.73 19.51 -26.18
N PHE A 448 5.14 18.33 -26.01
CA PHE A 448 4.85 17.72 -24.71
C PHE A 448 6.13 17.55 -23.86
N ARG A 449 7.20 17.00 -24.46
CA ARG A 449 8.51 16.85 -23.81
C ARG A 449 9.14 18.20 -23.45
N ARG A 450 9.11 19.17 -24.36
CA ARG A 450 9.69 20.50 -24.16
C ARG A 450 9.03 21.23 -22.99
N ILE A 451 7.70 21.18 -22.87
CA ILE A 451 6.98 21.79 -21.73
C ILE A 451 7.37 21.11 -20.42
N ALA A 452 7.39 19.78 -20.38
CA ALA A 452 7.84 19.04 -19.19
C ALA A 452 9.27 19.42 -18.77
N GLN A 453 10.21 19.49 -19.72
CA GLN A 453 11.61 19.90 -19.49
C GLN A 453 11.72 21.34 -18.98
N GLN A 454 11.02 22.27 -19.63
CA GLN A 454 11.02 23.68 -19.24
C GLN A 454 10.48 23.85 -17.81
N ASN A 455 9.36 23.18 -17.49
CA ASN A 455 8.78 23.22 -16.15
C ASN A 455 9.73 22.61 -15.11
N THR A 456 10.28 21.42 -15.36
CA THR A 456 11.28 20.79 -14.47
C THR A 456 12.42 21.75 -14.17
N LYS A 457 13.01 22.36 -15.19
CA LYS A 457 14.13 23.30 -15.02
C LYS A 457 13.76 24.50 -14.16
N ILE A 458 12.58 25.08 -14.35
CA ILE A 458 12.12 26.20 -13.52
C ILE A 458 11.95 25.75 -12.07
N TYR A 459 11.34 24.59 -11.82
CA TYR A 459 11.17 24.07 -10.46
C TYR A 459 12.49 23.79 -9.76
N GLU A 460 13.46 23.22 -10.47
CA GLU A 460 14.81 22.99 -9.95
C GLU A 460 15.53 24.30 -9.64
N GLU A 461 15.49 25.29 -10.54
CA GLU A 461 16.15 26.59 -10.34
C GLU A 461 15.51 27.42 -9.23
N VAL A 462 14.18 27.41 -9.13
CA VAL A 462 13.46 28.27 -8.17
C VAL A 462 13.42 27.66 -6.78
N PHE A 463 13.18 26.35 -6.69
CA PHE A 463 12.85 25.68 -5.43
C PHE A 463 13.87 24.62 -5.00
N ASN A 464 14.85 24.26 -5.83
CA ASN A 464 15.67 23.04 -5.66
C ASN A 464 14.77 21.82 -5.43
N SER A 465 13.72 21.67 -6.24
CA SER A 465 12.69 20.65 -6.02
C SER A 465 13.24 19.22 -6.12
N LEU A 466 12.82 18.36 -5.19
CA LEU A 466 13.02 16.92 -5.25
C LEU A 466 11.75 16.20 -5.72
N PRO A 467 11.86 15.05 -6.41
CA PRO A 467 13.08 14.40 -6.89
C PRO A 467 13.64 15.05 -8.17
N THR A 468 14.92 14.81 -8.49
CA THR A 468 15.63 15.41 -9.65
C THR A 468 16.67 14.46 -10.25
N ASN A 469 16.87 14.50 -11.57
CA ASN A 469 17.94 13.76 -12.25
C ASN A 469 19.36 14.24 -11.89
N GLN A 470 19.51 15.42 -11.28
CA GLN A 470 20.80 15.95 -10.85
C GLN A 470 21.43 15.15 -9.68
N ILE A 471 20.62 14.38 -8.96
CA ILE A 471 21.04 13.64 -7.78
C ILE A 471 21.00 12.15 -8.09
N ARG A 472 22.16 11.55 -8.29
CA ARG A 472 22.29 10.09 -8.53
C ARG A 472 22.61 9.31 -7.27
N LYS A 473 23.10 9.98 -6.22
CA LYS A 473 23.47 9.40 -4.93
C LYS A 473 22.76 10.09 -3.79
N PHE A 474 22.49 9.33 -2.75
CA PHE A 474 21.87 9.81 -1.52
C PHE A 474 22.76 10.82 -0.80
N THR A 475 24.09 10.65 -0.88
CA THR A 475 25.08 11.61 -0.34
C THR A 475 24.82 13.04 -0.75
N ASP A 476 24.27 13.24 -1.95
CA ASP A 476 24.25 14.55 -2.59
C ASP A 476 22.93 15.29 -2.31
N VAL A 477 21.93 14.62 -1.72
CA VAL A 477 20.62 15.21 -1.42
C VAL A 477 20.73 16.37 -0.45
N GLU A 478 21.43 16.18 0.67
CA GLU A 478 21.59 17.21 1.69
C GLU A 478 22.36 18.43 1.16
N ALA A 479 23.40 18.18 0.37
CA ALA A 479 24.17 19.23 -0.28
C ALA A 479 23.34 20.00 -1.31
N TYR A 480 22.43 19.33 -2.02
CA TYR A 480 21.55 19.95 -3.01
C TYR A 480 20.47 20.82 -2.37
N GLU A 481 19.80 20.35 -1.32
CA GLU A 481 18.77 21.12 -0.61
C GLU A 481 19.33 22.37 0.08
N LYS A 482 20.56 22.30 0.59
CA LYS A 482 21.28 23.42 1.21
C LYS A 482 21.79 24.45 0.21
N ARG A 483 21.72 24.19 -1.10
CA ARG A 483 22.05 25.22 -2.10
C ARG A 483 21.08 26.39 -1.94
N SER A 484 21.62 27.57 -2.17
CA SER A 484 20.83 28.80 -2.17
C SER A 484 19.69 28.68 -3.20
N LYS A 485 18.45 28.90 -2.77
CA LYS A 485 17.26 28.84 -3.64
C LYS A 485 16.98 30.21 -4.22
N LEU A 486 16.63 30.28 -5.50
CA LEU A 486 16.31 31.57 -6.12
C LEU A 486 15.11 32.25 -5.44
N LYS A 487 14.13 31.47 -4.95
CA LYS A 487 13.00 32.03 -4.20
C LYS A 487 13.39 32.76 -2.92
N GLU A 488 14.57 32.46 -2.37
CA GLU A 488 15.11 33.05 -1.13
C GLU A 488 16.05 34.23 -1.44
N THR A 489 16.85 34.14 -2.51
CA THR A 489 17.84 35.17 -2.88
C THR A 489 17.28 36.29 -3.75
N ASP A 490 16.42 35.96 -4.71
CA ASP A 490 15.76 36.92 -5.59
C ASP A 490 14.31 36.50 -5.83
N PRO A 491 13.41 36.81 -4.87
CA PRO A 491 12.03 36.36 -4.92
C PRO A 491 11.25 36.93 -6.11
N GLN A 492 11.60 38.12 -6.61
CA GLN A 492 10.92 38.74 -7.75
C GLN A 492 11.26 38.01 -9.05
N THR A 493 12.54 37.74 -9.30
CA THR A 493 12.94 36.93 -10.46
C THR A 493 12.41 35.50 -10.35
N ALA A 494 12.38 34.91 -9.14
CA ALA A 494 11.75 33.62 -8.91
C ALA A 494 10.27 33.62 -9.31
N TYR A 495 9.51 34.63 -8.90
CA TYR A 495 8.11 34.79 -9.27
C TYR A 495 7.92 34.94 -10.78
N ASP A 496 8.73 35.77 -11.43
CA ASP A 496 8.66 35.96 -12.89
C ASP A 496 9.06 34.71 -13.69
N LYS A 497 9.93 33.85 -13.15
CA LYS A 497 10.20 32.52 -13.71
C LYS A 497 9.01 31.58 -13.51
N CYS A 498 8.43 31.54 -12.31
CA CYS A 498 7.27 30.70 -12.01
C CYS A 498 6.07 31.00 -12.92
N LYS A 499 5.82 32.26 -13.27
CA LYS A 499 4.77 32.65 -14.25
C LYS A 499 4.94 32.03 -15.64
N LYS A 500 6.15 31.58 -15.99
CA LYS A 500 6.44 30.93 -17.28
C LYS A 500 6.19 29.42 -17.26
N ILE A 501 5.83 28.85 -16.11
CA ILE A 501 5.41 27.45 -15.99
C ILE A 501 4.08 27.29 -16.71
N GLN A 502 3.99 26.30 -17.58
CA GLN A 502 2.80 26.03 -18.37
C GLN A 502 2.19 24.68 -17.97
N GLY A 503 0.93 24.68 -17.54
CA GLY A 503 0.29 23.47 -17.03
C GLY A 503 0.96 22.94 -15.77
N PHE A 504 0.92 21.61 -15.61
CA PHE A 504 1.37 20.94 -14.38
C PHE A 504 2.44 19.88 -14.63
N ILE A 505 2.73 19.59 -15.89
CA ILE A 505 3.58 18.47 -16.24
C ILE A 505 5.07 18.78 -16.03
N VAL A 506 5.79 17.80 -15.50
CA VAL A 506 7.25 17.81 -15.36
C VAL A 506 7.81 16.44 -15.79
N GLU A 507 9.09 16.39 -16.12
CA GLU A 507 9.77 15.12 -16.39
C GLU A 507 9.81 14.25 -15.13
N PHE A 508 9.56 12.95 -15.29
CA PHE A 508 9.81 12.00 -14.21
C PHE A 508 11.31 11.74 -14.11
N PRO A 509 11.93 11.90 -12.93
CA PRO A 509 13.38 11.85 -12.82
C PRO A 509 13.90 10.40 -12.75
N ILE A 510 13.99 9.75 -13.91
CA ILE A 510 14.43 8.35 -14.08
C ILE A 510 15.86 8.05 -13.63
N GLU A 511 16.70 9.08 -13.45
CA GLU A 511 18.08 8.97 -12.95
C GLU A 511 18.20 9.35 -11.46
N TYR A 512 17.09 9.75 -10.81
CA TYR A 512 17.11 10.09 -9.40
C TYR A 512 17.53 8.90 -8.55
N LEU A 513 18.60 9.10 -7.78
CA LEU A 513 19.22 8.11 -6.92
C LEU A 513 19.60 6.81 -7.68
N ALA A 514 19.85 6.88 -8.99
CA ALA A 514 20.15 5.70 -9.81
C ALA A 514 21.29 4.83 -9.24
N ASP A 515 22.30 5.46 -8.61
CA ASP A 515 23.46 4.77 -8.06
C ASP A 515 23.18 4.21 -6.63
N ASP A 516 22.29 4.85 -5.86
CA ASP A 516 22.05 4.55 -4.43
C ASP A 516 20.65 3.97 -4.10
N VAL A 517 19.76 3.81 -5.09
CA VAL A 517 18.46 3.14 -4.93
C VAL A 517 18.71 1.66 -4.65
N ILE A 518 18.95 1.36 -3.38
CA ILE A 518 19.14 0.02 -2.84
C ILE A 518 17.88 -0.27 -2.06
N MET A 519 17.38 -1.50 -2.13
CA MET A 519 16.31 -1.93 -1.24
C MET A 519 16.70 -1.59 0.20
N PRO A 520 15.81 -0.96 0.98
CA PRO A 520 16.10 -0.79 2.39
C PRO A 520 16.42 -2.18 2.94
N LYS A 521 17.57 -2.30 3.60
CA LYS A 521 17.79 -3.44 4.48
C LYS A 521 16.71 -3.32 5.54
N TRP A 522 15.67 -4.12 5.39
CA TRP A 522 14.82 -4.48 6.51
C TRP A 522 15.77 -5.23 7.43
N ASN A 523 16.44 -4.52 8.33
CA ASN A 523 17.08 -5.18 9.43
C ASN A 523 15.97 -6.02 10.04
N THR A 524 16.08 -7.32 9.90
CA THR A 524 15.49 -8.30 10.80
C THR A 524 16.18 -8.18 12.16
N SER A 525 16.34 -6.95 12.67
CA SER A 525 16.46 -6.73 14.10
C SER A 525 15.08 -7.07 14.63
N GLU A 526 15.01 -8.17 15.34
CA GLU A 526 13.83 -8.88 15.85
C GLU A 526 12.90 -8.04 16.76
N ASP A 527 13.04 -6.71 16.78
CA ASP A 527 12.50 -5.79 17.79
C ASP A 527 11.63 -4.63 17.26
N GLU A 528 11.62 -4.31 15.95
CA GLU A 528 10.65 -3.34 15.41
C GLU A 528 9.44 -4.05 14.77
N GLN A 529 8.29 -3.93 15.44
CA GLN A 529 6.92 -4.37 15.08
C GLN A 529 6.50 -5.78 15.55
N ARG A 530 6.04 -5.90 16.80
CA ARG A 530 5.18 -7.01 17.26
C ARG A 530 3.79 -6.56 17.74
N LEU A 531 3.35 -5.38 17.33
CA LEU A 531 1.98 -4.88 17.55
C LEU A 531 1.30 -4.63 16.19
N THR A 532 1.32 -5.65 15.33
CA THR A 532 0.57 -5.57 14.07
C THR A 532 -0.93 -5.55 14.41
N ILE A 533 -1.73 -4.82 13.63
CA ILE A 533 -3.20 -4.80 13.78
C ILE A 533 -3.76 -6.24 13.84
N PRO A 534 -3.29 -7.20 13.01
CA PRO A 534 -3.69 -8.60 13.13
C PRO A 534 -3.32 -9.25 14.47
N PHE A 535 -2.11 -9.03 15.00
CA PHE A 535 -1.71 -9.63 16.27
C PHE A 535 -2.55 -9.10 17.44
N ARG A 536 -2.79 -7.78 17.49
CA ARG A 536 -3.66 -7.16 18.49
C ARG A 536 -5.10 -7.66 18.38
N PHE A 537 -5.62 -7.76 17.16
CA PHE A 537 -6.96 -8.31 16.90
C PHE A 537 -7.07 -9.76 17.38
N CYS A 538 -6.14 -10.63 16.97
CA CYS A 538 -6.12 -12.04 17.38
C CYS A 538 -5.99 -12.21 18.90
N PHE A 539 -5.14 -11.41 19.53
CA PHE A 539 -4.96 -11.43 20.99
C PHE A 539 -6.25 -11.05 21.71
N ASN A 540 -6.90 -9.96 21.28
CA ASN A 540 -8.14 -9.48 21.89
C ASN A 540 -9.32 -10.43 21.64
N GLU A 541 -9.50 -10.92 20.42
CA GLU A 541 -10.59 -11.86 20.11
C GLU A 541 -10.41 -13.18 20.85
N LEU A 542 -9.18 -13.70 20.96
CA LEU A 542 -8.93 -14.92 21.73
C LEU A 542 -9.33 -14.75 23.20
N LEU A 543 -8.98 -13.64 23.83
CA LEU A 543 -9.36 -13.37 25.23
C LEU A 543 -10.86 -13.11 25.39
N ARG A 544 -11.53 -12.56 24.37
CA ARG A 544 -12.98 -12.30 24.37
C ARG A 544 -13.82 -13.57 24.35
N HIS A 545 -13.38 -14.60 23.63
CA HIS A 545 -14.12 -15.87 23.47
C HIS A 545 -13.79 -16.90 24.55
N LEU A 546 -12.77 -16.65 25.38
CA LEU A 546 -12.45 -17.52 26.50
C LEU A 546 -13.37 -17.24 27.70
N PRO A 547 -13.90 -18.28 28.37
CA PRO A 547 -14.63 -18.11 29.63
C PRO A 547 -13.79 -17.35 30.67
N VAL A 548 -14.42 -16.45 31.44
CA VAL A 548 -13.75 -15.58 32.44
C VAL A 548 -12.88 -16.36 33.42
N ASP A 549 -13.36 -17.53 33.82
CA ASP A 549 -12.68 -18.42 34.75
C ASP A 549 -11.39 -19.03 34.13
N SER A 550 -11.22 -19.03 32.80
CA SER A 550 -10.06 -19.55 32.08
C SER A 550 -8.81 -18.69 32.21
N LYS A 551 -8.94 -17.46 32.74
CA LYS A 551 -7.82 -16.53 32.96
C LYS A 551 -6.65 -17.14 33.73
N GLU A 552 -6.92 -18.03 34.69
CA GLU A 552 -5.91 -18.69 35.53
C GLU A 552 -5.14 -19.82 34.83
N ASN A 553 -5.62 -20.23 33.65
CA ASN A 553 -5.01 -21.28 32.83
C ASN A 553 -4.22 -20.70 31.63
N ILE A 554 -4.18 -19.37 31.48
CA ILE A 554 -3.42 -18.71 30.42
C ILE A 554 -1.94 -18.66 30.82
N ILE A 555 -1.11 -19.19 29.94
CA ILE A 555 0.36 -19.18 30.07
C ILE A 555 0.98 -18.41 28.92
N PHE A 556 2.08 -17.72 29.21
CA PHE A 556 2.86 -16.99 28.22
C PHE A 556 4.18 -17.72 28.00
N ILE A 557 4.49 -18.02 26.75
CA ILE A 557 5.70 -18.74 26.37
C ILE A 557 6.52 -17.85 25.45
N PHE A 558 7.77 -17.60 25.85
CA PHE A 558 8.72 -16.83 25.07
C PHE A 558 9.84 -17.75 24.59
N THR A 559 10.13 -17.70 23.30
CA THR A 559 11.24 -18.40 22.66
C THR A 559 12.38 -17.43 22.34
N ASN A 560 13.58 -17.94 22.02
CA ASN A 560 14.76 -17.11 21.77
C ASN A 560 15.06 -16.18 22.95
N ALA A 561 15.03 -16.73 24.17
CA ALA A 561 15.15 -15.96 25.40
C ALA A 561 16.61 -15.64 25.79
N ARG A 562 17.61 -16.25 25.14
CA ARG A 562 19.02 -16.06 25.47
C ARG A 562 19.53 -14.63 25.23
N PRO A 563 19.23 -13.94 24.10
CA PRO A 563 19.66 -12.56 23.86
C PRO A 563 19.10 -11.56 24.89
N THR A 564 17.96 -11.89 25.50
CA THR A 564 17.30 -11.07 26.53
C THR A 564 17.62 -11.54 27.95
N PHE A 565 18.72 -12.29 28.14
CA PHE A 565 19.14 -12.84 29.44
C PHE A 565 18.03 -13.65 30.14
N TYR A 566 17.24 -14.38 29.37
CA TYR A 566 16.08 -15.12 29.81
C TYR A 566 15.02 -14.23 30.48
N ALA A 567 14.77 -13.07 29.88
CA ALA A 567 13.64 -12.20 30.20
C ALA A 567 12.73 -12.02 28.96
N PRO A 568 11.45 -11.67 29.12
CA PRO A 568 10.54 -11.48 27.97
C PRO A 568 10.85 -10.23 27.11
N GLY A 569 11.89 -9.46 27.46
CA GLY A 569 12.37 -8.28 26.72
C GLY A 569 11.31 -7.19 26.57
N ASN A 570 11.40 -6.42 25.48
CA ASN A 570 10.46 -5.34 25.14
C ASN A 570 9.01 -5.80 24.95
N THR A 571 8.78 -7.10 24.71
CA THR A 571 7.43 -7.70 24.57
C THR A 571 6.65 -7.65 25.88
N THR A 572 7.33 -7.51 27.02
CA THR A 572 6.71 -7.34 28.36
C THR A 572 5.75 -6.16 28.40
N ILE A 573 6.22 -4.99 27.94
CA ILE A 573 5.44 -3.74 27.95
C ILE A 573 4.20 -3.90 27.06
N LEU A 574 4.37 -4.55 25.91
CA LEU A 574 3.33 -4.77 24.92
C LEU A 574 2.19 -5.66 25.43
N VAL A 575 2.52 -6.82 26.01
CA VAL A 575 1.54 -7.73 26.62
C VAL A 575 0.84 -7.05 27.80
N GLN A 576 1.59 -6.32 28.65
CA GLN A 576 1.01 -5.58 29.77
C GLN A 576 0.02 -4.50 29.30
N THR A 577 0.31 -3.77 28.23
CA THR A 577 -0.60 -2.77 27.67
C THR A 577 -1.89 -3.43 27.18
N MET A 578 -1.82 -4.51 26.40
CA MET A 578 -3.01 -5.20 25.89
C MET A 578 -3.85 -5.82 27.02
N LEU A 579 -3.21 -6.37 28.05
CA LEU A 579 -3.92 -6.92 29.21
C LEU A 579 -4.58 -5.83 30.06
N LYS A 580 -3.95 -4.65 30.18
CA LYS A 580 -4.57 -3.48 30.85
C LYS A 580 -5.80 -2.98 30.09
N GLU A 581 -5.73 -2.92 28.76
CA GLU A 581 -6.87 -2.59 27.91
C GLU A 581 -7.99 -3.62 28.07
N HIS A 582 -7.69 -4.91 27.98
CA HIS A 582 -8.67 -5.98 28.19
C HIS A 582 -9.32 -5.91 29.59
N LYS A 583 -8.55 -5.62 30.64
CA LYS A 583 -9.06 -5.41 32.00
C LYS A 583 -10.01 -4.21 32.07
N ARG A 584 -9.67 -3.10 31.41
CA ARG A 584 -10.53 -1.90 31.34
C ARG A 584 -11.83 -2.18 30.60
N ASP A 585 -11.76 -2.89 29.47
CA ASP A 585 -12.89 -3.05 28.56
C ASP A 585 -13.83 -4.20 28.97
N HIS A 586 -13.34 -5.20 29.72
CA HIS A 586 -14.09 -6.42 30.06
C HIS A 586 -14.07 -6.80 31.55
N GLY A 587 -13.32 -6.07 32.40
CA GLY A 587 -13.24 -6.34 33.84
C GLY A 587 -12.49 -7.61 34.24
N VAL A 588 -11.85 -8.30 33.29
CA VAL A 588 -11.12 -9.55 33.52
C VAL A 588 -9.62 -9.29 33.59
N GLU A 589 -9.01 -9.61 34.73
CA GLU A 589 -7.56 -9.52 34.92
C GLU A 589 -6.89 -10.88 34.66
N VAL A 590 -6.16 -10.97 33.55
CA VAL A 590 -5.32 -12.13 33.23
C VAL A 590 -3.97 -11.96 33.92
N PRO A 591 -3.50 -12.95 34.73
CA PRO A 591 -2.22 -12.85 35.39
C PRO A 591 -1.08 -12.77 34.37
N PHE A 592 -0.11 -11.90 34.60
CA PHE A 592 1.14 -11.84 33.82
C PHE A 592 2.32 -11.69 34.77
N SER A 593 2.86 -12.83 35.20
CA SER A 593 3.90 -12.90 36.23
C SER A 593 4.91 -14.01 35.91
N ARG A 594 5.98 -14.10 36.70
CA ARG A 594 6.95 -15.20 36.60
C ARG A 594 6.27 -16.57 36.72
N ASN A 595 5.19 -16.69 37.48
CA ASN A 595 4.55 -17.99 37.74
C ASN A 595 3.88 -18.62 36.52
N ASN A 596 3.41 -17.80 35.56
CA ASN A 596 2.72 -18.25 34.35
C ASN A 596 3.41 -17.82 33.04
N THR A 597 4.64 -17.31 33.14
CA THR A 597 5.47 -16.91 31.99
C THR A 597 6.71 -17.78 31.91
N PHE A 598 6.94 -18.50 30.82
CA PHE A 598 8.03 -19.48 30.65
C PHE A 598 8.93 -19.12 29.47
N LEU A 599 10.25 -19.28 29.65
CA LEU A 599 11.26 -18.77 28.73
C LEU A 599 12.15 -19.90 28.22
N PHE A 600 12.02 -20.22 26.93
CA PHE A 600 12.76 -21.29 26.28
C PHE A 600 13.77 -20.75 25.28
N ASP A 601 14.83 -21.51 25.09
CA ASP A 601 15.83 -21.26 24.08
C ASP A 601 15.90 -22.46 23.13
N ASN A 602 16.17 -22.20 21.85
CA ASN A 602 16.20 -23.22 20.79
C ASN A 602 17.62 -23.60 20.36
N GLU A 603 18.63 -22.93 20.90
CA GLU A 603 20.05 -23.18 20.63
C GLU A 603 20.50 -24.65 20.85
N PRO A 604 19.95 -25.44 21.80
CA PRO A 604 20.30 -26.85 21.91
C PRO A 604 19.91 -27.69 20.68
N PHE A 605 18.82 -27.35 19.99
CA PHE A 605 18.44 -28.00 18.73
C PHE A 605 19.42 -27.63 17.60
N ARG A 606 19.90 -26.38 17.60
CA ARG A 606 20.93 -25.92 16.68
C ARG A 606 22.23 -26.68 16.88
N TYR A 607 22.63 -26.93 18.13
CA TYR A 607 23.78 -27.78 18.46
C TYR A 607 23.64 -29.20 17.89
N LEU A 608 22.49 -29.85 18.06
CA LEU A 608 22.24 -31.19 17.51
C LEU A 608 22.29 -31.20 15.98
N ALA A 609 21.77 -30.16 15.33
CA ALA A 609 21.83 -30.02 13.87
C ALA A 609 23.27 -29.82 13.37
N LEU A 610 24.09 -29.04 14.06
CA LEU A 610 25.51 -28.83 13.73
C LEU A 610 26.31 -30.13 13.86
N ARG A 611 26.08 -30.90 14.94
CA ARG A 611 26.71 -32.21 15.16
C ARG A 611 26.31 -33.23 14.10
N LYS A 612 25.04 -33.25 13.68
CA LYS A 612 24.55 -34.13 12.60
C LYS A 612 25.22 -33.82 11.25
N ASN A 613 25.58 -32.56 11.01
CA ASN A 613 26.29 -32.12 9.80
C ASN A 613 27.82 -32.19 9.91
N GLY A 614 28.37 -32.85 10.94
CA GLY A 614 29.80 -33.05 11.11
C GLY A 614 30.58 -31.80 11.55
N ILE A 615 29.91 -30.75 12.02
CA ILE A 615 30.56 -29.52 12.47
C ILE A 615 30.98 -29.67 13.94
N THR A 616 32.27 -29.49 14.20
CA THR A 616 32.85 -29.46 15.56
C THR A 616 32.89 -28.05 16.10
N LEU A 617 32.39 -27.87 17.32
CA LEU A 617 32.37 -26.61 18.06
C LEU A 617 33.50 -26.61 19.08
N ASP A 618 33.99 -25.42 19.44
CA ASP A 618 34.96 -25.29 20.52
C ASP A 618 34.32 -25.56 21.91
N GLU A 619 35.16 -25.65 22.94
CA GLU A 619 34.72 -26.00 24.30
C GLU A 619 33.81 -24.92 24.91
N LEU A 620 34.09 -23.64 24.65
CA LEU A 620 33.29 -22.52 25.15
C LEU A 620 31.91 -22.47 24.49
N GLN A 621 31.85 -22.68 23.19
CA GLN A 621 30.62 -22.79 22.41
C GLN A 621 29.79 -23.97 22.91
N THR A 622 30.41 -25.14 23.09
CA THR A 622 29.74 -26.35 23.60
C THR A 622 29.15 -26.11 24.99
N GLN A 623 29.91 -25.49 25.90
CA GLN A 623 29.41 -25.15 27.24
C GLN A 623 28.23 -24.16 27.19
N SER A 624 28.24 -23.19 26.26
CA SER A 624 27.13 -22.26 26.07
C SER A 624 25.83 -22.98 25.66
N TYR A 625 25.91 -23.93 24.72
CA TYR A 625 24.76 -24.76 24.32
C TYR A 625 24.25 -25.64 25.46
N ILE A 626 25.13 -26.25 26.25
CA ILE A 626 24.76 -27.04 27.44
C ILE A 626 24.03 -26.17 28.47
N ARG A 627 24.53 -24.96 28.76
CA ARG A 627 23.86 -24.04 29.72
C ARG A 627 22.45 -23.65 29.26
N SER A 628 22.26 -23.45 27.96
CA SER A 628 20.93 -23.15 27.39
C SER A 628 19.98 -24.35 27.46
N TRP A 629 20.51 -25.56 27.23
CA TRP A 629 19.75 -26.80 27.43
C TRP A 629 19.29 -26.92 28.88
N ASP A 630 20.20 -26.78 29.84
CA ASP A 630 19.88 -26.89 31.26
C ASP A 630 18.84 -25.84 31.69
N HIS A 631 18.95 -24.61 31.17
CA HIS A 631 17.95 -23.57 31.42
C HIS A 631 16.58 -23.97 30.86
N SER A 632 16.52 -24.38 29.59
CA SER A 632 15.27 -24.76 28.92
C SER A 632 14.61 -25.98 29.57
N VAL A 633 15.41 -26.96 30.04
CA VAL A 633 14.92 -28.13 30.78
C VAL A 633 14.35 -27.73 32.15
N LYS A 634 15.02 -26.82 32.88
CA LYS A 634 14.50 -26.30 34.16
C LYS A 634 13.18 -25.55 33.97
N GLU A 635 13.08 -24.72 32.93
CA GLU A 635 11.87 -23.98 32.59
C GLU A 635 10.75 -24.92 32.12
N TYR A 636 11.07 -25.97 31.37
CA TYR A 636 10.12 -27.02 31.01
C TYR A 636 9.59 -27.75 32.24
N CYS A 637 10.46 -28.13 33.17
CA CYS A 637 10.05 -28.75 34.43
C CYS A 637 9.12 -27.82 35.23
N ARG A 638 9.38 -26.50 35.20
CA ARG A 638 8.52 -25.50 35.85
C ARG A 638 7.17 -25.39 35.16
N LEU A 639 7.14 -25.39 33.83
CA LEU A 639 5.92 -25.42 33.03
C LEU A 639 5.09 -26.66 33.34
N MET A 640 5.70 -27.85 33.33
CA MET A 640 4.99 -29.09 33.62
C MET A 640 4.44 -29.13 35.04
N ARG A 641 5.21 -28.67 36.04
CA ARG A 641 4.69 -28.52 37.42
C ARG A 641 3.52 -27.54 37.46
N HIS A 642 3.60 -26.42 36.75
CA HIS A 642 2.49 -25.47 36.67
C HIS A 642 1.25 -26.13 36.06
N LEU A 643 1.36 -26.78 34.90
CA LEU A 643 0.26 -27.43 34.19
C LEU A 643 -0.42 -28.53 35.03
N VAL A 644 0.35 -29.40 35.69
CA VAL A 644 -0.18 -30.52 36.50
C VAL A 644 -0.96 -30.02 37.72
N THR A 645 -0.69 -28.80 38.21
CA THR A 645 -1.41 -28.22 39.36
C THR A 645 -2.70 -27.48 38.98
N ARG A 646 -2.99 -27.30 37.69
CA ARG A 646 -4.19 -26.60 37.23
C ARG A 646 -5.35 -27.57 37.05
N SER A 647 -6.56 -27.09 37.33
CA SER A 647 -7.77 -27.85 36.99
C SER A 647 -7.97 -27.85 35.48
N LEU A 648 -8.09 -29.05 34.91
CA LEU A 648 -8.49 -29.23 33.52
C LEU A 648 -9.92 -28.71 33.36
N LYS A 649 -10.14 -27.85 32.37
CA LYS A 649 -11.46 -27.33 32.05
C LYS A 649 -12.01 -28.01 30.82
N SER A 650 -13.31 -28.29 30.85
CA SER A 650 -13.98 -28.87 29.70
C SER A 650 -14.13 -27.84 28.60
N VAL A 651 -13.42 -28.05 27.49
CA VAL A 651 -13.52 -27.23 26.27
C VAL A 651 -14.89 -27.39 25.59
N SER A 652 -15.64 -28.44 25.95
CA SER A 652 -16.97 -28.75 25.41
C SER A 652 -18.02 -27.64 25.61
N VAL A 653 -17.77 -26.71 26.53
CA VAL A 653 -18.68 -25.58 26.84
C VAL A 653 -18.36 -24.33 26.00
N ILE A 654 -17.24 -24.34 25.25
CA ILE A 654 -16.78 -23.21 24.44
C ILE A 654 -17.30 -23.37 23.01
N LEU A 655 -18.49 -22.84 22.76
CA LEU A 655 -19.24 -22.94 21.49
C LEU A 655 -18.40 -22.58 20.25
N SER A 656 -17.65 -21.47 20.29
CA SER A 656 -16.87 -20.98 19.15
C SER A 656 -15.68 -21.87 18.77
N LEU A 657 -15.01 -22.47 19.76
CA LEU A 657 -13.90 -23.42 19.54
C LEU A 657 -14.41 -24.76 18.99
N ASN A 658 -15.57 -25.23 19.46
CA ASN A 658 -16.23 -26.40 18.92
C ASN A 658 -16.72 -26.20 17.48
N GLU A 659 -17.21 -25.00 17.14
CA GLU A 659 -17.60 -24.66 15.77
C GLU A 659 -16.40 -24.64 14.81
N ALA A 660 -15.26 -24.07 15.24
CA ALA A 660 -14.02 -24.10 14.48
C ALA A 660 -13.50 -25.54 14.29
N GLU A 661 -13.54 -26.36 15.34
CA GLU A 661 -13.16 -27.77 15.27
C GLU A 661 -14.12 -28.56 14.37
N GLN A 662 -15.43 -28.34 14.47
CA GLN A 662 -16.43 -28.97 13.60
C GLN A 662 -16.23 -28.58 12.15
N LEU A 663 -15.97 -27.30 11.84
CA LEU A 663 -15.65 -26.84 10.50
C LEU A 663 -14.41 -27.57 9.95
N VAL A 664 -13.32 -27.64 10.73
CA VAL A 664 -12.10 -28.38 10.35
C VAL A 664 -12.38 -29.87 10.11
N ARG A 665 -13.23 -30.49 10.94
CA ARG A 665 -13.64 -31.89 10.80
C ARG A 665 -14.58 -32.16 9.63
N MET A 666 -15.35 -31.15 9.18
CA MET A 666 -16.29 -31.27 8.06
C MET A 666 -15.63 -31.02 6.69
N LEU A 667 -14.48 -30.35 6.63
CA LEU A 667 -13.75 -30.03 5.39
C LEU A 667 -13.19 -31.24 4.59
N PRO A 668 -12.76 -32.36 5.18
CA PRO A 668 -12.12 -33.45 4.43
C PRO A 668 -13.02 -34.09 3.36
N ARG A 669 -14.33 -34.20 3.64
CA ARG A 669 -15.30 -34.81 2.71
C ARG A 669 -15.53 -33.97 1.44
N PRO A 670 -15.90 -32.68 1.51
CA PRO A 670 -16.04 -31.85 0.32
C PRO A 670 -14.71 -31.67 -0.44
N ILE A 671 -13.55 -31.67 0.24
CA ILE A 671 -12.24 -31.66 -0.43
C ILE A 671 -12.03 -32.95 -1.23
N ALA A 672 -12.32 -34.12 -0.65
CA ALA A 672 -12.20 -35.40 -1.34
C ALA A 672 -13.19 -35.55 -2.51
N GLU A 673 -14.45 -35.12 -2.32
CA GLU A 673 -15.48 -35.12 -3.37
C GLU A 673 -15.09 -34.17 -4.52
N THR A 674 -14.54 -32.99 -4.21
CA THR A 674 -14.06 -32.03 -5.23
C THR A 674 -12.88 -32.59 -6.01
N SER A 675 -11.87 -33.18 -5.34
CA SER A 675 -10.75 -33.83 -6.03
C SER A 675 -11.21 -34.96 -6.94
N LYS A 676 -12.15 -35.79 -6.47
CA LYS A 676 -12.74 -36.87 -7.27
C LYS A 676 -13.50 -36.35 -8.49
N LEU A 677 -14.29 -35.28 -8.35
CA LEU A 677 -15.01 -34.64 -9.45
C LEU A 677 -14.05 -34.03 -10.48
N ILE A 678 -12.94 -33.43 -10.03
CA ILE A 678 -11.90 -32.91 -10.91
C ILE A 678 -11.26 -34.03 -11.72
N GLU A 679 -10.88 -35.15 -11.08
CA GLU A 679 -10.30 -36.30 -11.77
C GLU A 679 -11.29 -36.91 -12.79
N GLN A 680 -12.57 -37.04 -12.42
CA GLN A 680 -13.62 -37.53 -13.31
C GLN A 680 -13.82 -36.60 -14.50
N ASN A 681 -13.83 -35.27 -14.30
CA ASN A 681 -13.96 -34.30 -15.39
C ASN A 681 -12.74 -34.31 -16.31
N ILE A 682 -11.54 -34.48 -15.77
CA ILE A 682 -10.32 -34.63 -16.57
C ILE A 682 -10.39 -35.92 -17.41
N GLN A 683 -10.88 -37.02 -16.84
CA GLN A 683 -11.02 -38.27 -17.57
C GLN A 683 -12.09 -38.16 -18.67
N LEU A 684 -13.25 -37.56 -18.36
CA LEU A 684 -14.30 -37.29 -19.35
C LEU A 684 -13.81 -36.39 -20.48
N ALA A 685 -13.00 -35.38 -20.18
CA ALA A 685 -12.40 -34.50 -21.19
C ALA A 685 -11.38 -35.25 -22.06
N LYS A 686 -10.59 -36.17 -21.49
CA LYS A 686 -9.67 -37.03 -22.24
C LYS A 686 -10.42 -38.01 -23.15
N ASP A 687 -11.49 -38.63 -22.64
CA ASP A 687 -12.32 -39.56 -23.41
C ASP A 687 -13.10 -38.84 -24.51
N HIS A 688 -13.57 -37.62 -24.25
CA HIS A 688 -14.20 -36.76 -25.24
C HIS A 688 -13.20 -36.34 -26.33
N LYS A 689 -11.99 -35.90 -25.94
CA LYS A 689 -10.90 -35.57 -26.88
C LYS A 689 -10.54 -36.78 -27.76
N LYS A 690 -10.48 -37.99 -27.19
CA LYS A 690 -10.23 -39.22 -27.94
C LYS A 690 -11.35 -39.52 -28.95
N ARG A 691 -12.62 -39.43 -28.54
CA ARG A 691 -13.79 -39.62 -29.42
C ARG A 691 -13.88 -38.60 -30.55
N VAL A 692 -13.47 -37.35 -30.29
CA VAL A 692 -13.43 -36.28 -31.31
C VAL A 692 -12.30 -36.50 -32.31
N LEU A 693 -11.14 -36.98 -31.86
CA LEU A 693 -9.99 -37.28 -32.73
C LEU A 693 -10.21 -38.53 -33.60
N GLU A 694 -10.97 -39.51 -33.13
CA GLU A 694 -11.22 -40.78 -33.83
C GLU A 694 -12.41 -40.71 -34.82
N ASN A 695 -13.15 -39.60 -34.90
CA ASN A 695 -14.35 -39.50 -35.74
C ASN A 695 -14.44 -38.16 -36.51
N PRO A 696 -14.00 -38.10 -37.78
CA PRO A 696 -13.93 -36.86 -38.58
C PRO A 696 -15.26 -36.15 -38.81
N LYS A 697 -16.40 -36.82 -38.60
CA LYS A 697 -17.75 -36.23 -38.74
C LYS A 697 -18.25 -35.49 -37.49
N LEU A 698 -17.67 -35.74 -36.31
CA LEU A 698 -18.07 -35.08 -35.05
C LEU A 698 -17.45 -33.69 -34.88
N ALA A 699 -16.30 -33.42 -35.52
CA ALA A 699 -15.67 -32.09 -35.51
C ALA A 699 -16.51 -31.02 -36.21
N SER A 700 -17.40 -31.40 -37.14
CA SER A 700 -18.25 -30.49 -37.92
C SER A 700 -19.63 -30.21 -37.32
N GLN A 701 -20.03 -30.88 -36.24
CA GLN A 701 -21.41 -30.78 -35.71
C GLN A 701 -21.59 -29.87 -34.49
N GLY A 702 -20.52 -29.26 -33.96
CA GLY A 702 -20.62 -28.37 -32.81
C GLY A 702 -21.08 -29.08 -31.52
N ILE A 703 -20.90 -28.41 -30.38
CA ILE A 703 -21.34 -28.90 -29.07
C ILE A 703 -22.88 -28.96 -29.08
N PRO A 704 -23.53 -30.05 -28.64
CA PRO A 704 -24.98 -30.12 -28.58
C PRO A 704 -25.54 -28.99 -27.70
N GLN A 705 -26.33 -28.10 -28.30
CA GLN A 705 -27.17 -27.19 -27.52
C GLN A 705 -28.29 -28.02 -26.89
N ASN A 706 -28.13 -28.36 -25.62
CA ASN A 706 -29.27 -28.82 -24.82
C ASN A 706 -30.23 -27.64 -24.69
N ILE A 707 -31.32 -27.67 -25.45
CA ILE A 707 -32.46 -26.77 -25.25
C ILE A 707 -33.10 -27.18 -23.93
N ALA A 708 -32.72 -26.51 -22.86
CA ALA A 708 -33.44 -26.59 -21.60
C ALA A 708 -34.75 -25.80 -21.75
N VAL A 709 -35.87 -26.52 -21.82
CA VAL A 709 -37.19 -25.89 -21.71
C VAL A 709 -37.39 -25.47 -20.25
N VAL A 710 -37.16 -24.20 -19.97
CA VAL A 710 -37.48 -23.59 -18.67
C VAL A 710 -38.99 -23.51 -18.56
N THR A 711 -39.59 -24.44 -17.81
CA THR A 711 -41.01 -24.36 -17.47
C THR A 711 -41.16 -23.40 -16.29
N ARG A 712 -41.88 -22.29 -16.51
CA ARG A 712 -42.18 -21.31 -15.47
C ARG A 712 -43.09 -21.96 -14.43
N LEU A 713 -42.58 -22.22 -13.23
CA LEU A 713 -43.44 -22.60 -12.10
C LEU A 713 -44.37 -21.41 -11.81
N LYS A 714 -45.68 -21.67 -11.73
CA LYS A 714 -46.64 -20.67 -11.27
C LYS A 714 -46.32 -20.33 -9.81
N HIS A 715 -46.23 -19.03 -9.54
CA HIS A 715 -45.86 -18.41 -8.28
C HIS A 715 -46.67 -18.99 -7.08
N PRO A 716 -46.04 -19.38 -5.95
CA PRO A 716 -46.77 -19.72 -4.73
C PRO A 716 -47.13 -18.43 -3.97
N ARG A 717 -48.00 -17.63 -4.60
CA ARG A 717 -48.94 -16.65 -4.02
C ARG A 717 -50.11 -16.45 -4.99
N THR A 718 -50.65 -17.55 -5.49
CA THR A 718 -51.81 -18.13 -4.79
C THR A 718 -51.31 -19.24 -3.89
#